data_AF-A0A7C2LVK0-F1
#
_entry.id   AF-A0A7C2LVK0-F1
#
_cell.length_a   1.000
_cell.length_b   1.000
_cell.length_c   1.000
_cell.angle_alpha   90.00
_cell.angle_beta   90.00
_cell.angle_gamma   90.00
#
_symmetry.space_group_name_H-M   'P 1'
#
loop_
_entity.id
_entity.type
_entity.pdbx_description
1 polymer ?
#
loop_
_entity_poly.entity_id
_entity_poly.type
_entity_poly.pdbx_seq_one_letter_code
_entity_poly.pdbx_strand_id
1 'polypeptide(L)'
;MMKMKKALKILPVAFVALLLISACEKQDPNAPEACFTGPEAIIAGTPVPFYSTCSANAGSFLWDFGDGGTSEEANPQHTFSAGGTYTVTLTVTNMEGDTDRTSVTITVTAPSVYEHSGNIVEDETWEEGVHLVTSDVYVNGATLTIEPGALIRFASGRGLYIGYSSNSSGAVLLANGTAEKPITFTSAANTKSPGDWAFIGFYAGASSTSSMQHCIVEYGGGYGQKNGEIYIDGTSVSIDNCHVSYSSTVGIGLSNDGWFESFTGNTLADHGAHPVNIFGNYVHTIGAGNQINTTRGIFVEADDIDNEESTWLKQTVPYVIGGNVYIGTVTGTTLTLMPGVEIQMGNSAAVYVGYGSNKFATLIAEGTESDRILFTSSAPEAARSPGNWDFLGFYGGAGSNSSLAYCDFSYGGGYSDNYGMIHVEGSAVSVVHSTFMHSESQGIALRNDASFVNFTGNSFMNNGTVPLEIYGNFAHTIGTGNSFGSGSGILVKGDDLEQSDVTWRKQDIPYLIDGTLYIGSNTGTRLTIEPGTTIKFTARSEIYVGYRSGTFGVLVADGEPGNRITFTSGAATGFEAAGDWDGIWFYGGTGNGTVLDYCVISYGGGYGANSGNLSVRNTTADVPVISYSEISHSGAYGIYLGNNSNPMLTDNTFGGNALGETNR
;
A
#
# COMPACT_ATOMS: atom_id res chain seq x y z
N MET A 1 13.19 90.10 -68.36
CA MET A 1 13.09 91.48 -67.83
C MET A 1 13.51 91.43 -66.37
N MET A 2 14.77 91.78 -66.06
CA MET A 2 15.27 93.12 -65.66
C MET A 2 15.42 93.15 -64.12
N LYS A 3 16.62 92.83 -63.59
CA LYS A 3 17.68 93.74 -63.08
C LYS A 3 17.23 94.49 -61.80
N MET A 4 18.00 94.62 -60.71
CA MET A 4 19.42 94.95 -60.63
C MET A 4 19.97 94.83 -59.18
N LYS A 5 21.28 94.64 -59.07
CA LYS A 5 22.13 94.50 -57.86
C LYS A 5 22.50 95.82 -57.17
N LYS A 6 22.90 95.72 -55.90
CA LYS A 6 24.02 96.36 -55.12
C LYS A 6 23.50 96.84 -53.75
N ALA A 7 24.24 97.03 -52.66
CA ALA A 7 25.55 96.63 -52.14
C ALA A 7 25.70 97.38 -50.78
N LEU A 8 26.14 96.70 -49.72
CA LEU A 8 26.91 97.14 -48.54
C LEU A 8 27.00 98.67 -48.18
N LYS A 9 26.67 99.04 -46.91
CA LYS A 9 27.52 99.88 -46.00
C LYS A 9 26.86 100.22 -44.63
N ILE A 10 27.54 99.77 -43.55
CA ILE A 10 28.04 100.44 -42.32
C ILE A 10 27.13 101.35 -41.44
N LEU A 11 27.05 100.97 -40.13
CA LEU A 11 26.81 101.63 -38.81
C LEU A 11 26.76 103.19 -38.70
N PRO A 12 26.17 103.84 -37.63
CA PRO A 12 26.34 103.50 -36.18
C PRO A 12 25.22 103.88 -35.13
N VAL A 13 25.27 103.18 -33.98
CA VAL A 13 25.29 103.58 -32.53
C VAL A 13 24.44 104.74 -31.92
N ALA A 14 23.60 104.34 -30.93
CA ALA A 14 23.34 104.87 -29.56
C ALA A 14 22.09 105.71 -29.16
N PHE A 15 21.41 105.14 -28.13
CA PHE A 15 20.70 105.73 -26.94
C PHE A 15 19.33 106.43 -27.18
N VAL A 16 18.17 106.13 -26.53
CA VAL A 16 17.81 105.57 -25.20
C VAL A 16 16.43 104.86 -25.22
N ALA A 17 16.33 103.77 -24.44
CA ALA A 17 15.21 103.09 -23.75
C ALA A 17 13.72 103.29 -24.16
N LEU A 18 13.02 102.15 -24.34
CA LEU A 18 11.84 101.79 -23.51
C LEU A 18 11.56 100.28 -23.60
N LEU A 19 11.43 99.62 -22.43
CA LEU A 19 11.08 98.21 -22.27
C LEU A 19 9.67 97.91 -22.82
N LEU A 20 9.56 96.84 -23.60
CA LEU A 20 8.32 96.12 -23.88
C LEU A 20 8.24 94.92 -22.91
N ILE A 21 7.25 94.92 -22.01
CA ILE A 21 6.85 93.72 -21.26
C ILE A 21 5.60 93.18 -21.93
N SER A 22 5.73 91.97 -22.47
CA SER A 22 4.67 91.12 -22.97
C SER A 22 3.79 90.67 -21.80
N ALA A 23 2.47 90.75 -21.94
CA ALA A 23 1.55 90.18 -20.97
C ALA A 23 1.71 88.64 -20.98
N CYS A 24 2.18 88.10 -19.85
CA CYS A 24 2.20 86.68 -19.52
C CYS A 24 0.96 86.39 -18.67
N GLU A 25 0.08 85.50 -19.13
CA GLU A 25 -1.07 85.02 -18.37
C GLU A 25 -0.54 84.20 -17.18
N LYS A 26 -0.94 84.60 -15.97
CA LYS A 26 -0.40 84.07 -14.72
C LYS A 26 -1.05 82.71 -14.45
N GLN A 27 -0.30 81.63 -14.66
CA GLN A 27 -0.68 80.26 -14.29
C GLN A 27 -1.06 80.22 -12.79
N ASP A 28 -2.23 79.68 -12.45
CA ASP A 28 -2.67 79.53 -11.06
C ASP A 28 -1.75 78.53 -10.35
N PRO A 29 -1.01 78.92 -9.30
CA PRO A 29 -0.08 78.03 -8.60
C PRO A 29 -0.77 76.87 -7.87
N ASN A 30 -2.09 76.90 -7.70
CA ASN A 30 -2.89 75.85 -7.06
C ASN A 30 -3.71 75.00 -8.05
N ALA A 31 -3.60 75.25 -9.35
CA ALA A 31 -4.24 74.40 -10.36
C ALA A 31 -3.64 72.98 -10.27
N PRO A 32 -4.49 71.93 -10.34
CA PRO A 32 -4.00 70.56 -10.44
C PRO A 32 -3.28 70.35 -11.78
N GLU A 33 -2.24 69.54 -11.77
CA GLU A 33 -1.50 69.13 -12.96
C GLU A 33 -1.48 67.60 -13.04
N ALA A 34 -2.12 67.04 -14.06
CA ALA A 34 -2.19 65.61 -14.30
C ALA A 34 -0.95 65.14 -15.04
N CYS A 35 -0.18 64.26 -14.42
CA CYS A 35 0.97 63.63 -15.07
C CYS A 35 1.20 62.21 -14.54
N PHE A 36 1.40 61.28 -15.46
CA PHE A 36 1.85 59.93 -15.13
C PHE A 36 2.81 59.39 -16.19
N THR A 37 3.61 58.42 -15.76
CA THR A 37 4.47 57.63 -16.65
C THR A 37 3.87 56.24 -16.80
N GLY A 38 3.52 55.87 -18.03
CA GLY A 38 3.09 54.51 -18.35
C GLY A 38 4.27 53.52 -18.39
N PRO A 39 4.03 52.21 -18.23
CA PRO A 39 5.05 51.18 -18.41
C PRO A 39 5.51 51.09 -19.87
N GLU A 40 6.80 50.79 -20.11
CA GLU A 40 7.37 50.72 -21.47
C GLU A 40 6.91 49.50 -22.28
N ALA A 41 6.53 48.41 -21.61
CA ALA A 41 5.99 47.20 -22.24
C ALA A 41 4.96 46.53 -21.33
N ILE A 42 3.82 46.13 -21.89
CA ILE A 42 2.78 45.38 -21.19
C ILE A 42 2.43 44.14 -22.00
N ILE A 43 2.38 42.99 -21.33
CA ILE A 43 1.84 41.74 -21.87
C ILE A 43 0.44 41.54 -21.28
N ALA A 44 -0.54 41.19 -22.12
CA ALA A 44 -1.89 40.93 -21.64
C ALA A 44 -1.89 39.83 -20.56
N GLY A 45 -2.66 40.04 -19.49
CA GLY A 45 -2.77 39.12 -18.36
C GLY A 45 -1.78 39.39 -17.21
N THR A 46 -0.83 40.31 -17.34
CA THR A 46 0.09 40.67 -16.24
C THR A 46 -0.42 41.89 -15.45
N PRO A 47 -0.36 41.88 -14.10
CA PRO A 47 -0.65 43.05 -13.27
C PRO A 47 0.44 44.12 -13.38
N VAL A 48 0.07 45.34 -13.77
CA VAL A 48 1.03 46.42 -14.03
C VAL A 48 0.74 47.65 -13.17
N PRO A 49 1.74 48.19 -12.44
CA PRO A 49 1.56 49.39 -11.64
C PRO A 49 1.58 50.66 -12.50
N PHE A 50 0.76 51.62 -12.11
CA PHE A 50 0.70 52.97 -12.69
C PHE A 50 1.09 53.99 -11.63
N TYR A 51 1.89 54.98 -12.02
CA TYR A 51 2.45 55.96 -11.08
C TYR A 51 2.11 57.39 -11.49
N SER A 52 1.39 58.11 -10.64
CA SER A 52 1.06 59.53 -10.82
C SER A 52 2.15 60.47 -10.27
N THR A 53 3.40 60.02 -10.20
CA THR A 53 4.48 60.66 -9.41
C THR A 53 4.91 62.04 -9.91
N CYS A 54 4.54 62.40 -11.14
CA CYS A 54 4.78 63.74 -11.70
C CYS A 54 3.55 64.67 -11.62
N SER A 55 2.43 64.22 -11.04
CA SER A 55 1.25 65.07 -10.83
C SER A 55 1.45 66.08 -9.70
N ALA A 56 0.82 67.25 -9.78
CA ALA A 56 0.88 68.31 -8.76
C ALA A 56 -0.51 68.78 -8.32
N ASN A 57 -0.61 69.29 -7.08
CA ASN A 57 -1.84 69.86 -6.49
C ASN A 57 -3.09 68.95 -6.56
N ALA A 58 -2.91 67.62 -6.58
CA ALA A 58 -4.00 66.64 -6.64
C ALA A 58 -4.56 66.31 -5.24
N GLY A 59 -5.87 66.47 -5.06
CA GLY A 59 -6.63 66.03 -3.88
C GLY A 59 -7.33 64.67 -4.06
N SER A 60 -7.63 64.28 -5.30
CA SER A 60 -8.14 62.95 -5.67
C SER A 60 -7.70 62.55 -7.09
N PHE A 61 -7.76 61.24 -7.36
CA PHE A 61 -7.31 60.61 -8.61
C PHE A 61 -8.47 59.80 -9.21
N LEU A 62 -8.56 59.79 -10.53
CA LEU A 62 -9.43 58.89 -11.27
C LEU A 62 -8.68 58.39 -12.51
N TRP A 63 -8.40 57.10 -12.51
CA TRP A 63 -7.84 56.36 -13.62
C TRP A 63 -8.96 55.73 -14.44
N ASP A 64 -8.86 55.88 -15.77
CA ASP A 64 -9.59 55.09 -16.75
C ASP A 64 -8.55 54.39 -17.62
N PHE A 65 -8.51 53.06 -17.58
CA PHE A 65 -7.51 52.29 -18.32
C PHE A 65 -7.88 52.07 -19.79
N GLY A 66 -9.07 52.48 -20.22
CA GLY A 66 -9.53 52.38 -21.61
C GLY A 66 -9.99 50.98 -22.04
N ASP A 67 -9.97 50.00 -21.14
CA ASP A 67 -10.53 48.65 -21.31
C ASP A 67 -11.84 48.44 -20.52
N GLY A 68 -12.34 49.51 -19.89
CA GLY A 68 -13.49 49.49 -18.99
C GLY A 68 -13.13 49.40 -17.51
N GLY A 69 -11.86 49.18 -17.16
CA GLY A 69 -11.35 49.27 -15.80
C GLY A 69 -11.10 50.71 -15.34
N THR A 70 -11.34 50.99 -14.07
CA THR A 70 -11.06 52.29 -13.43
C THR A 70 -10.47 52.13 -12.04
N SER A 71 -9.78 53.16 -11.52
CA SER A 71 -9.30 53.20 -10.13
C SER A 71 -9.27 54.61 -9.56
N GLU A 72 -9.48 54.76 -8.25
CA GLU A 72 -9.36 56.04 -7.52
C GLU A 72 -8.06 56.14 -6.70
N GLU A 73 -7.22 55.09 -6.74
CA GLU A 73 -5.93 55.10 -6.06
C GLU A 73 -4.93 56.02 -6.77
N ALA A 74 -4.02 56.65 -6.01
CA ALA A 74 -2.97 57.46 -6.59
C ALA A 74 -2.03 56.64 -7.49
N ASN A 75 -1.69 55.41 -7.07
CA ASN A 75 -0.79 54.51 -7.80
C ASN A 75 -1.40 53.09 -7.90
N PRO A 76 -2.37 52.85 -8.80
CA PRO A 76 -3.07 51.59 -8.89
C PRO A 76 -2.26 50.50 -9.61
N GLN A 77 -2.67 49.25 -9.43
CA GLN A 77 -2.26 48.13 -10.28
C GLN A 77 -3.43 47.72 -11.19
N HIS A 78 -3.16 47.53 -12.48
CA HIS A 78 -4.19 47.14 -13.47
C HIS A 78 -3.72 45.99 -14.37
N THR A 79 -4.63 45.13 -14.79
CA THR A 79 -4.36 43.99 -15.68
C THR A 79 -5.22 44.08 -16.94
N PHE A 80 -4.59 44.27 -18.09
CA PHE A 80 -5.27 44.22 -19.39
C PHE A 80 -5.51 42.77 -19.81
N SER A 81 -6.76 42.38 -20.07
CA SER A 81 -7.09 40.98 -20.38
C SER A 81 -6.73 40.54 -21.80
N ALA A 82 -6.53 41.48 -22.73
CA ALA A 82 -6.23 41.20 -24.13
C ALA A 82 -5.12 42.11 -24.66
N GLY A 83 -4.43 41.63 -25.71
CA GLY A 83 -3.54 42.47 -26.48
C GLY A 83 -4.33 43.53 -27.24
N GLY A 84 -3.79 44.73 -27.34
CA GLY A 84 -4.46 45.86 -27.97
C GLY A 84 -3.77 47.19 -27.69
N THR A 85 -4.38 48.27 -28.16
CA THR A 85 -3.95 49.62 -27.85
C THR A 85 -5.01 50.28 -26.99
N TYR A 86 -4.62 50.71 -25.80
CA TYR A 86 -5.50 51.30 -24.80
C TYR A 86 -5.08 52.74 -24.52
N THR A 87 -6.06 53.64 -24.37
CA THR A 87 -5.79 55.02 -23.97
C THR A 87 -6.04 55.15 -22.48
N VAL A 88 -4.97 55.11 -21.69
CA VAL A 88 -5.06 55.29 -20.24
C VAL A 88 -5.15 56.78 -19.94
N THR A 89 -6.15 57.17 -19.17
CA THR A 89 -6.40 58.56 -18.78
C THR A 89 -6.35 58.68 -17.27
N LEU A 90 -5.50 59.60 -16.78
CA LEU A 90 -5.51 60.04 -15.39
C LEU A 90 -6.17 61.41 -15.31
N THR A 91 -7.20 61.52 -14.47
CA THR A 91 -7.80 62.79 -14.06
C THR A 91 -7.43 63.05 -12.60
N VAL A 92 -6.88 64.23 -12.32
CA VAL A 92 -6.64 64.70 -10.94
C VAL A 92 -7.55 65.86 -10.63
N THR A 93 -8.07 65.91 -9.39
CA THR A 93 -8.94 67.00 -8.91
C THR A 93 -8.34 67.59 -7.64
N ASN A 94 -8.17 68.91 -7.55
CA ASN A 94 -7.67 69.59 -6.34
C ASN A 94 -8.77 69.68 -5.26
N MET A 95 -8.47 70.29 -4.11
CA MET A 95 -9.44 70.43 -3.01
C MET A 95 -10.54 71.46 -3.30
N GLU A 96 -10.28 72.39 -4.23
CA GLU A 96 -11.21 73.40 -4.71
C GLU A 96 -12.20 72.85 -5.77
N GLY A 97 -11.95 71.64 -6.28
CA GLY A 97 -12.79 70.96 -7.27
C GLY A 97 -12.39 71.22 -8.72
N ASP A 98 -11.28 71.93 -8.98
CA ASP A 98 -10.70 72.05 -10.31
C ASP A 98 -10.09 70.72 -10.74
N THR A 99 -10.11 70.44 -12.04
CA THR A 99 -9.63 69.17 -12.61
C THR A 99 -8.61 69.40 -13.71
N ASP A 100 -7.59 68.55 -13.78
CA ASP A 100 -6.74 68.40 -14.95
C ASP A 100 -6.67 66.93 -15.37
N ARG A 101 -6.37 66.68 -16.64
CA ARG A 101 -6.30 65.31 -17.18
C ARG A 101 -5.18 65.14 -18.19
N THR A 102 -4.59 63.95 -18.16
CA THR A 102 -3.58 63.53 -19.14
C THR A 102 -3.89 62.12 -19.63
N SER A 103 -3.53 61.83 -20.88
CA SER A 103 -3.77 60.53 -21.48
C SER A 103 -2.50 60.01 -22.15
N VAL A 104 -2.19 58.73 -21.94
CA VAL A 104 -1.08 58.02 -22.59
C VAL A 104 -1.64 56.81 -23.32
N THR A 105 -1.26 56.67 -24.58
CA THR A 105 -1.57 55.47 -25.36
C THR A 105 -0.58 54.38 -25.00
N ILE A 106 -1.09 53.24 -24.54
CA ILE A 106 -0.29 52.09 -24.13
C ILE A 106 -0.60 50.92 -25.07
N THR A 107 0.46 50.28 -25.57
CA THR A 107 0.33 49.07 -26.38
C THR A 107 0.55 47.85 -25.50
N VAL A 108 -0.45 46.99 -25.45
CA VAL A 108 -0.43 45.70 -24.76
C VAL A 108 -0.24 44.63 -25.81
N THR A 109 0.83 43.85 -25.71
CA THR A 109 1.06 42.71 -26.62
C THR A 109 0.25 41.51 -26.14
N ALA A 110 -0.35 40.79 -27.09
CA ALA A 110 -0.91 39.47 -26.80
C ALA A 110 0.23 38.50 -26.45
N PRO A 111 0.01 37.54 -25.54
CA PRO A 111 1.00 36.49 -25.29
C PRO A 111 1.28 35.69 -26.57
N SER A 112 2.54 35.38 -26.82
CA SER A 112 2.94 34.49 -27.91
C SER A 112 2.34 33.10 -27.70
N VAL A 113 1.73 32.54 -28.74
CA VAL A 113 1.29 31.14 -28.79
C VAL A 113 2.18 30.42 -29.78
N TYR A 114 2.93 29.42 -29.31
CA TYR A 114 3.81 28.60 -30.13
C TYR A 114 3.11 27.29 -30.47
N GLU A 115 2.91 26.99 -31.76
CA GLU A 115 2.26 25.75 -32.19
C GLU A 115 3.27 24.62 -32.41
N HIS A 116 2.95 23.43 -31.91
CA HIS A 116 3.81 22.25 -31.95
C HIS A 116 3.11 21.07 -32.60
N SER A 117 3.84 20.37 -33.47
CA SER A 117 3.38 19.16 -34.16
C SER A 117 4.55 18.36 -34.75
N GLY A 118 4.39 17.04 -34.87
CA GLY A 118 5.34 16.22 -35.63
C GLY A 118 6.55 15.76 -34.82
N ASN A 119 7.70 15.59 -35.48
CA ASN A 119 8.88 14.99 -34.89
C ASN A 119 9.90 16.03 -34.44
N ILE A 120 10.37 15.91 -33.19
CA ILE A 120 11.55 16.59 -32.66
C ILE A 120 12.72 15.60 -32.78
N VAL A 121 13.66 15.90 -33.66
CA VAL A 121 14.82 15.04 -34.00
C VAL A 121 16.17 15.69 -33.68
N GLU A 122 16.13 16.95 -33.24
CA GLU A 122 17.26 17.71 -32.71
C GLU A 122 16.78 18.38 -31.41
N ASP A 123 17.72 18.73 -30.53
CA ASP A 123 17.38 19.35 -29.25
C ASP A 123 16.54 20.62 -29.45
N GLU A 124 15.46 20.73 -28.69
CA GLU A 124 14.49 21.83 -28.78
C GLU A 124 14.14 22.35 -27.38
N THR A 125 13.97 23.66 -27.25
CA THR A 125 13.53 24.32 -26.02
C THR A 125 12.17 24.99 -26.23
N TRP A 126 11.22 24.67 -25.35
CA TRP A 126 9.95 25.38 -25.20
C TRP A 126 10.09 26.39 -24.05
N GLU A 127 10.24 27.66 -24.42
CA GLU A 127 10.44 28.78 -23.50
C GLU A 127 9.21 29.06 -22.61
N GLU A 128 9.33 29.96 -21.62
CA GLU A 128 8.17 30.44 -20.86
C GLU A 128 7.14 31.09 -21.79
N GLY A 129 5.90 30.58 -21.78
CA GLY A 129 4.83 31.05 -22.67
C GLY A 129 3.73 30.03 -22.90
N VAL A 130 2.82 30.34 -23.83
CA VAL A 130 1.73 29.42 -24.20
C VAL A 130 2.16 28.58 -25.40
N HIS A 131 2.13 27.26 -25.24
CA HIS A 131 2.43 26.28 -26.27
C HIS A 131 1.17 25.49 -26.61
N LEU A 132 0.82 25.41 -27.90
CA LEU A 132 -0.35 24.68 -28.37
C LEU A 132 0.08 23.46 -29.19
N VAL A 133 -0.17 22.26 -28.66
CA VAL A 133 0.08 21.00 -29.34
C VAL A 133 -1.12 20.68 -30.24
N THR A 134 -0.97 20.94 -31.55
CA THR A 134 -2.06 20.83 -32.54
C THR A 134 -2.14 19.44 -33.18
N SER A 135 -1.03 18.68 -33.16
CA SER A 135 -0.92 17.28 -33.54
C SER A 135 -0.02 16.55 -32.54
N ASP A 136 -0.01 15.21 -32.54
CA ASP A 136 0.94 14.45 -31.74
C ASP A 136 2.38 14.92 -31.99
N VAL A 137 3.15 15.04 -30.90
CA VAL A 137 4.56 15.42 -30.91
C VAL A 137 5.40 14.21 -30.50
N TYR A 138 6.42 13.90 -31.28
CA TYR A 138 7.31 12.75 -31.06
C TYR A 138 8.74 13.24 -30.87
N VAL A 139 9.29 13.04 -29.67
CA VAL A 139 10.70 13.29 -29.36
C VAL A 139 11.50 12.03 -29.68
N ASN A 140 12.35 12.12 -30.69
CA ASN A 140 13.04 10.97 -31.27
C ASN A 140 14.57 11.15 -31.25
N GLY A 141 15.24 10.57 -30.25
CA GLY A 141 16.70 10.66 -30.12
C GLY A 141 17.23 12.08 -29.84
N ALA A 142 16.36 12.96 -29.32
CA ALA A 142 16.64 14.35 -29.03
C ALA A 142 16.19 14.70 -27.60
N THR A 143 16.60 15.87 -27.12
CA THR A 143 16.16 16.45 -25.85
C THR A 143 15.12 17.53 -26.09
N LEU A 144 13.93 17.35 -25.55
CA LEU A 144 12.95 18.42 -25.38
C LEU A 144 13.11 19.02 -23.98
N THR A 145 13.51 20.29 -23.92
CA THR A 145 13.56 21.07 -22.67
C THR A 145 12.35 22.00 -22.60
N ILE A 146 11.63 22.00 -21.49
CA ILE A 146 10.51 22.91 -21.25
C ILE A 146 10.87 23.78 -20.05
N GLU A 147 10.91 25.09 -20.26
CA GLU A 147 11.32 26.07 -19.25
C GLU A 147 10.23 26.33 -18.19
N PRO A 148 10.60 26.68 -16.95
CA PRO A 148 9.66 27.01 -15.88
C PRO A 148 8.62 28.07 -16.28
N GLY A 149 7.35 27.82 -15.93
CA GLY A 149 6.22 28.72 -16.23
C GLY A 149 5.58 28.52 -17.60
N ALA A 150 6.07 27.59 -18.42
CA ALA A 150 5.43 27.24 -19.69
C ALA A 150 4.03 26.61 -19.46
N LEU A 151 3.07 27.00 -20.32
CA LEU A 151 1.71 26.48 -20.38
C LEU A 151 1.51 25.71 -21.69
N ILE A 152 1.47 24.38 -21.60
CA ILE A 152 1.32 23.45 -22.71
C ILE A 152 -0.14 23.02 -22.80
N ARG A 153 -0.80 23.38 -23.89
CA ARG A 153 -2.20 23.08 -24.16
C ARG A 153 -2.31 22.06 -25.29
N PHE A 154 -2.97 20.94 -25.04
CA PHE A 154 -3.16 19.88 -26.03
C PHE A 154 -4.52 20.01 -26.73
N ALA A 155 -4.52 19.98 -28.07
CA ALA A 155 -5.73 19.76 -28.83
C ALA A 155 -6.31 18.35 -28.54
N SER A 156 -7.59 18.16 -28.89
CA SER A 156 -8.31 16.95 -28.49
C SER A 156 -7.64 15.65 -28.98
N GLY A 157 -7.40 14.74 -28.04
CA GLY A 157 -6.77 13.43 -28.26
C GLY A 157 -5.31 13.48 -28.71
N ARG A 158 -4.61 14.62 -28.59
CA ARG A 158 -3.18 14.71 -28.90
C ARG A 158 -2.33 14.31 -27.71
N GLY A 159 -1.14 13.77 -27.96
CA GLY A 159 -0.17 13.38 -26.93
C GLY A 159 1.25 13.85 -27.23
N LEU A 160 2.09 13.77 -26.20
CA LEU A 160 3.52 13.96 -26.28
C LEU A 160 4.21 12.60 -26.08
N TYR A 161 5.00 12.17 -27.06
CA TYR A 161 5.59 10.83 -27.13
C TYR A 161 7.11 10.95 -27.05
N ILE A 162 7.71 10.40 -25.99
CA ILE A 162 9.14 10.42 -25.75
C ILE A 162 9.71 9.03 -26.05
N GLY A 163 10.55 8.92 -27.08
CA GLY A 163 11.24 7.67 -27.41
C GLY A 163 10.34 6.55 -27.94
N TYR A 164 9.23 6.88 -28.60
CA TYR A 164 8.23 5.91 -29.06
C TYR A 164 8.73 4.90 -30.11
N SER A 165 9.64 5.31 -30.99
CA SER A 165 10.15 4.43 -32.05
C SER A 165 11.32 3.57 -31.56
N SER A 166 11.47 2.36 -32.11
CA SER A 166 12.62 1.49 -31.80
C SER A 166 13.98 2.09 -32.18
N ASN A 167 14.00 3.14 -33.00
CA ASN A 167 15.21 3.83 -33.45
C ASN A 167 15.44 5.16 -32.74
N SER A 168 14.60 5.53 -31.76
CA SER A 168 14.68 6.80 -31.02
C SER A 168 15.31 6.65 -29.62
N SER A 169 16.32 5.79 -29.49
CA SER A 169 17.05 5.62 -28.23
C SER A 169 17.68 6.94 -27.77
N GLY A 170 17.54 7.27 -26.50
CA GLY A 170 18.11 8.48 -25.90
C GLY A 170 17.22 9.72 -26.03
N ALA A 171 15.93 9.58 -26.33
CA ALA A 171 15.00 10.70 -26.25
C ALA A 171 14.85 11.17 -24.80
N VAL A 172 14.86 12.48 -24.56
CA VAL A 172 14.78 13.05 -23.20
C VAL A 172 13.67 14.09 -23.16
N LEU A 173 12.87 14.08 -22.09
CA LEU A 173 12.06 15.24 -21.68
C LEU A 173 12.63 15.82 -20.40
N LEU A 174 12.97 17.11 -20.41
CA LEU A 174 13.34 17.90 -19.24
C LEU A 174 12.25 18.95 -18.99
N ALA A 175 11.27 18.61 -18.16
CA ALA A 175 10.19 19.51 -17.76
C ALA A 175 10.32 19.85 -16.28
N ASN A 176 11.30 20.68 -15.93
CA ASN A 176 11.64 20.98 -14.54
C ASN A 176 11.26 22.43 -14.21
N GLY A 177 10.03 22.62 -13.72
CA GLY A 177 9.53 23.89 -13.22
C GLY A 177 10.05 24.25 -11.82
N THR A 178 9.49 25.32 -11.23
CA THR A 178 9.72 25.68 -9.83
C THR A 178 8.40 25.84 -9.08
N ALA A 179 8.45 25.93 -7.75
CA ALA A 179 7.25 26.18 -6.94
C ALA A 179 6.52 27.49 -7.33
N GLU A 180 7.28 28.53 -7.71
CA GLU A 180 6.75 29.82 -8.15
C GLU A 180 6.33 29.82 -9.63
N LYS A 181 6.96 28.97 -10.45
CA LYS A 181 6.74 28.87 -11.89
C LYS A 181 6.56 27.41 -12.31
N PRO A 182 5.42 26.78 -11.96
CA PRO A 182 5.15 25.42 -12.36
C PRO A 182 4.96 25.33 -13.88
N ILE A 183 5.37 24.22 -14.48
CA ILE A 183 5.06 23.90 -15.89
C ILE A 183 3.69 23.25 -15.92
N THR A 184 2.77 23.75 -16.76
CA THR A 184 1.39 23.23 -16.80
C THR A 184 1.09 22.54 -18.13
N PHE A 185 0.68 21.27 -18.07
CA PHE A 185 0.18 20.47 -19.19
C PHE A 185 -1.34 20.31 -19.03
N THR A 186 -2.12 20.82 -19.98
CA THR A 186 -3.59 20.88 -19.85
C THR A 186 -4.31 20.82 -21.20
N SER A 187 -5.65 20.72 -21.16
CA SER A 187 -6.51 20.76 -22.34
C SER A 187 -6.54 22.13 -23.02
N ALA A 188 -6.55 22.14 -24.36
CA ALA A 188 -6.81 23.35 -25.14
C ALA A 188 -8.30 23.73 -25.17
N ALA A 189 -9.22 22.88 -24.69
CA ALA A 189 -10.66 23.15 -24.71
C ALA A 189 -11.05 24.36 -23.83
N ASN A 190 -12.10 25.09 -24.25
CA ASN A 190 -12.67 26.18 -23.45
C ASN A 190 -13.38 25.68 -22.18
N THR A 191 -13.90 24.45 -22.22
CA THR A 191 -14.45 23.75 -21.07
C THR A 191 -13.72 22.42 -20.97
N LYS A 192 -12.87 22.30 -19.97
CA LYS A 192 -11.98 21.15 -19.79
C LYS A 192 -12.79 19.97 -19.25
N SER A 193 -12.52 18.79 -19.79
CA SER A 193 -13.08 17.52 -19.30
C SER A 193 -11.97 16.47 -19.16
N PRO A 194 -12.07 15.55 -18.18
CA PRO A 194 -11.17 14.41 -18.11
C PRO A 194 -11.09 13.67 -19.45
N GLY A 195 -9.89 13.41 -19.94
CA GLY A 195 -9.66 12.70 -21.21
C GLY A 195 -9.71 13.58 -22.45
N ASP A 196 -9.67 14.90 -22.31
CA ASP A 196 -9.66 15.82 -23.45
C ASP A 196 -8.44 15.58 -24.36
N TRP A 197 -7.29 15.26 -23.77
CA TRP A 197 -6.04 14.94 -24.47
C TRP A 197 -5.50 13.58 -24.05
N ALA A 198 -4.53 13.05 -24.81
CA ALA A 198 -4.09 11.66 -24.68
C ALA A 198 -3.24 11.46 -23.41
N PHE A 199 -1.94 11.79 -23.47
CA PHE A 199 -0.97 11.57 -22.38
C PHE A 199 0.38 12.22 -22.71
N ILE A 200 1.26 12.25 -21.70
CA ILE A 200 2.72 12.35 -21.84
C ILE A 200 3.28 10.94 -21.68
N GLY A 201 3.83 10.37 -22.75
CA GLY A 201 4.21 8.96 -22.80
C GLY A 201 5.71 8.78 -22.95
N PHE A 202 6.32 8.08 -22.00
CA PHE A 202 7.70 7.65 -22.02
C PHE A 202 7.75 6.19 -22.45
N TYR A 203 8.44 5.89 -23.54
CA TYR A 203 8.54 4.54 -24.09
C TYR A 203 9.97 4.02 -23.98
N ALA A 204 10.22 2.77 -24.36
CA ALA A 204 11.53 2.12 -24.27
C ALA A 204 12.73 2.88 -24.91
N GLY A 205 12.49 3.80 -25.85
CA GLY A 205 13.53 4.68 -26.39
C GLY A 205 13.87 5.90 -25.53
N ALA A 206 13.05 6.22 -24.52
CA ALA A 206 13.28 7.32 -23.61
C ALA A 206 14.45 7.03 -22.66
N SER A 207 15.27 8.03 -22.41
CA SER A 207 16.34 7.99 -21.43
C SER A 207 15.79 8.10 -20.01
N SER A 208 16.39 7.36 -19.08
CA SER A 208 16.13 7.47 -17.63
C SER A 208 16.49 8.84 -17.04
N THR A 209 17.20 9.68 -17.80
CA THR A 209 17.48 11.08 -17.43
C THR A 209 16.28 12.00 -17.64
N SER A 210 15.18 11.50 -18.19
CA SER A 210 13.94 12.29 -18.32
C SER A 210 13.41 12.65 -16.95
N SER A 211 12.93 13.89 -16.80
CA SER A 211 12.47 14.42 -15.53
C SER A 211 11.31 15.38 -15.68
N MET A 212 10.40 15.30 -14.70
CA MET A 212 9.30 16.23 -14.48
C MET A 212 9.39 16.72 -13.04
N GLN A 213 9.57 18.02 -12.84
CA GLN A 213 9.61 18.64 -11.52
C GLN A 213 8.67 19.84 -11.46
N HIS A 214 7.92 19.98 -10.35
CA HIS A 214 6.96 21.09 -10.18
C HIS A 214 6.02 21.27 -11.38
N CYS A 215 5.58 20.16 -11.97
CA CYS A 215 4.61 20.16 -13.07
C CYS A 215 3.18 20.07 -12.55
N ILE A 216 2.25 20.68 -13.28
CA ILE A 216 0.81 20.47 -13.15
C ILE A 216 0.37 19.73 -14.42
N VAL A 217 -0.19 18.53 -14.28
CA VAL A 217 -0.69 17.72 -15.40
C VAL A 217 -2.16 17.46 -15.16
N GLU A 218 -3.02 17.94 -16.06
CA GLU A 218 -4.46 17.86 -15.83
C GLU A 218 -5.33 17.65 -17.08
N TYR A 219 -6.48 17.01 -16.88
CA TYR A 219 -7.54 16.76 -17.86
C TYR A 219 -7.12 15.87 -19.05
N GLY A 220 -6.10 15.04 -18.88
CA GLY A 220 -5.63 14.10 -19.90
C GLY A 220 -6.16 12.69 -19.67
N GLY A 221 -5.41 11.69 -20.12
CA GLY A 221 -5.75 10.28 -19.96
C GLY A 221 -6.87 9.81 -20.87
N GLY A 222 -7.04 10.42 -22.05
CA GLY A 222 -8.08 10.10 -23.03
C GLY A 222 -7.79 8.89 -23.92
N TYR A 223 -6.66 8.20 -23.72
CA TYR A 223 -6.23 7.09 -24.58
C TYR A 223 -6.06 5.79 -23.77
N GLY A 224 -7.02 4.87 -23.91
CA GLY A 224 -6.96 3.54 -23.29
C GLY A 224 -7.08 3.55 -21.76
N GLN A 225 -7.44 2.40 -21.17
CA GLN A 225 -7.74 2.32 -19.73
C GLN A 225 -6.50 2.33 -18.82
N LYS A 226 -5.31 2.04 -19.37
CA LYS A 226 -4.07 1.89 -18.58
C LYS A 226 -3.06 3.02 -18.77
N ASN A 227 -3.22 3.89 -19.77
CA ASN A 227 -2.13 4.78 -20.16
C ASN A 227 -2.06 6.07 -19.32
N GLY A 228 -3.12 6.41 -18.59
CA GLY A 228 -3.17 7.58 -17.71
C GLY A 228 -2.80 8.91 -18.38
N GLU A 229 -2.59 9.95 -17.58
CA GLU A 229 -2.08 11.25 -18.06
C GLU A 229 -0.59 11.21 -18.32
N ILE A 230 0.12 10.42 -17.52
CA ILE A 230 1.52 10.08 -17.71
C ILE A 230 1.61 8.56 -17.88
N TYR A 231 2.24 8.14 -18.97
CA TYR A 231 2.43 6.73 -19.30
C TYR A 231 3.91 6.40 -19.32
N ILE A 232 4.34 5.36 -18.62
CA ILE A 232 5.74 4.91 -18.55
C ILE A 232 5.79 3.45 -19.01
N ASP A 233 6.43 3.21 -20.15
CA ASP A 233 6.38 1.93 -20.86
C ASP A 233 7.77 1.42 -21.21
N GLY A 234 8.30 0.46 -20.43
CA GLY A 234 9.63 -0.12 -20.62
C GLY A 234 10.79 0.86 -20.45
N THR A 235 10.62 1.87 -19.60
CA THR A 235 11.63 2.88 -19.28
C THR A 235 11.41 3.45 -17.87
N SER A 236 12.24 4.40 -17.45
CA SER A 236 12.09 5.13 -16.20
C SER A 236 12.10 6.64 -16.36
N VAL A 237 11.49 7.32 -15.39
CA VAL A 237 11.41 8.78 -15.33
C VAL A 237 11.37 9.25 -13.88
N SER A 238 11.99 10.39 -13.60
CA SER A 238 11.82 11.10 -12.33
C SER A 238 10.62 12.03 -12.39
N ILE A 239 9.68 11.88 -11.45
CA ILE A 239 8.50 12.74 -11.32
C ILE A 239 8.42 13.21 -9.87
N ASP A 240 8.77 14.46 -9.60
CA ASP A 240 8.85 14.98 -8.24
C ASP A 240 8.11 16.31 -8.08
N ASN A 241 7.46 16.49 -6.93
CA ASN A 241 6.71 17.70 -6.59
C ASN A 241 5.66 18.12 -7.65
N CYS A 242 5.12 17.15 -8.39
CA CYS A 242 4.13 17.37 -9.44
C CYS A 242 2.71 17.21 -8.91
N HIS A 243 1.75 17.92 -9.52
CA HIS A 243 0.32 17.73 -9.32
C HIS A 243 -0.28 17.06 -10.55
N VAL A 244 -0.89 15.89 -10.38
CA VAL A 244 -1.53 15.13 -11.46
C VAL A 244 -3.01 14.97 -11.11
N SER A 245 -3.93 15.45 -11.95
CA SER A 245 -5.35 15.45 -11.60
C SER A 245 -6.31 15.44 -12.79
N TYR A 246 -7.53 14.96 -12.57
CA TYR A 246 -8.59 14.95 -13.59
C TYR A 246 -8.33 14.05 -14.82
N SER A 247 -7.57 12.97 -14.66
CA SER A 247 -7.48 11.91 -15.67
C SER A 247 -8.82 11.20 -15.86
N SER A 248 -9.19 10.86 -17.10
CA SER A 248 -10.37 10.01 -17.35
C SER A 248 -10.18 8.54 -16.93
N THR A 249 -8.93 8.11 -16.73
CA THR A 249 -8.55 6.75 -16.36
C THR A 249 -7.65 6.75 -15.13
N VAL A 250 -6.45 6.15 -15.19
CA VAL A 250 -5.45 6.23 -14.11
C VAL A 250 -4.71 7.57 -14.15
N GLY A 251 -4.14 8.04 -13.04
CA GLY A 251 -3.29 9.24 -13.07
C GLY A 251 -1.98 8.96 -13.82
N ILE A 252 -1.23 7.99 -13.32
CA ILE A 252 0.03 7.53 -13.90
C ILE A 252 -0.05 6.02 -14.13
N GLY A 253 0.19 5.59 -15.37
CA GLY A 253 0.21 4.18 -15.74
C GLY A 253 1.62 3.71 -16.08
N LEU A 254 2.03 2.58 -15.51
CA LEU A 254 3.31 1.94 -15.79
C LEU A 254 3.08 0.57 -16.43
N SER A 255 3.84 0.26 -17.48
CA SER A 255 3.71 -0.99 -18.24
C SER A 255 5.06 -1.51 -18.73
N ASN A 256 5.09 -2.80 -19.12
CA ASN A 256 6.26 -3.49 -19.67
C ASN A 256 7.57 -3.18 -18.93
N ASP A 257 7.59 -3.37 -17.61
CA ASP A 257 8.74 -3.03 -16.76
C ASP A 257 9.07 -1.53 -16.78
N GLY A 258 8.05 -0.68 -16.71
CA GLY A 258 8.19 0.75 -16.44
C GLY A 258 8.29 1.03 -14.94
N TRP A 259 9.17 1.95 -14.52
CA TRP A 259 9.34 2.31 -13.11
C TRP A 259 9.62 3.80 -12.90
N PHE A 260 9.57 4.24 -11.65
CA PHE A 260 9.99 5.60 -11.29
C PHE A 260 11.47 5.61 -10.96
N GLU A 261 12.23 6.50 -11.59
CA GLU A 261 13.61 6.79 -11.16
C GLU A 261 13.59 7.59 -9.84
N SER A 262 12.59 8.47 -9.71
CA SER A 262 12.20 9.14 -8.48
C SER A 262 10.71 9.45 -8.51
N PHE A 263 10.03 9.29 -7.36
CA PHE A 263 8.61 9.64 -7.21
C PHE A 263 8.33 10.19 -5.82
N THR A 264 8.63 11.48 -5.61
CA THR A 264 8.56 12.11 -4.27
C THR A 264 7.77 13.42 -4.27
N GLY A 265 7.07 13.70 -3.17
CA GLY A 265 6.39 14.99 -2.97
C GLY A 265 5.24 15.29 -3.94
N ASN A 266 4.75 14.30 -4.69
CA ASN A 266 3.70 14.50 -5.68
C ASN A 266 2.31 14.58 -5.04
N THR A 267 1.38 15.23 -5.72
CA THR A 267 -0.05 15.27 -5.34
C THR A 267 -0.89 14.67 -6.46
N LEU A 268 -1.69 13.64 -6.15
CA LEU A 268 -2.54 12.95 -7.11
C LEU A 268 -4.00 13.00 -6.66
N ALA A 269 -4.92 13.44 -7.53
CA ALA A 269 -6.33 13.65 -7.16
C ALA A 269 -7.30 13.51 -8.36
N ASP A 270 -8.58 13.24 -8.06
CA ASP A 270 -9.68 13.36 -9.02
C ASP A 270 -9.57 12.53 -10.32
N HIS A 271 -8.96 11.34 -10.25
CA HIS A 271 -8.84 10.42 -11.39
C HIS A 271 -10.07 9.49 -11.52
N GLY A 272 -10.42 9.12 -12.76
CA GLY A 272 -11.51 8.17 -13.05
C GLY A 272 -11.27 6.75 -12.51
N ALA A 273 -10.01 6.36 -12.31
CA ALA A 273 -9.57 5.07 -11.78
C ALA A 273 -8.49 5.25 -10.69
N HIS A 274 -7.51 4.35 -10.62
CA HIS A 274 -6.43 4.42 -9.62
C HIS A 274 -5.45 5.56 -9.93
N PRO A 275 -4.93 6.29 -8.93
CA PRO A 275 -3.94 7.35 -9.11
C PRO A 275 -2.65 6.86 -9.77
N VAL A 276 -2.19 5.67 -9.37
CA VAL A 276 -1.01 5.01 -9.94
C VAL A 276 -1.39 3.56 -10.21
N ASN A 277 -0.97 3.05 -11.37
CA ASN A 277 -0.99 1.64 -11.71
C ASN A 277 0.44 1.17 -11.97
N ILE A 278 0.95 0.26 -11.15
CA ILE A 278 2.35 -0.19 -11.15
C ILE A 278 2.45 -1.70 -11.00
N PHE A 279 3.51 -2.28 -11.54
CA PHE A 279 3.87 -3.68 -11.32
C PHE A 279 4.45 -3.92 -9.92
N GLY A 280 4.17 -5.09 -9.33
CA GLY A 280 4.61 -5.48 -7.99
C GLY A 280 6.11 -5.31 -7.76
N ASN A 281 6.94 -5.64 -8.76
CA ASN A 281 8.39 -5.52 -8.66
C ASN A 281 8.83 -4.08 -8.38
N TYR A 282 8.14 -3.09 -8.96
CA TYR A 282 8.56 -1.69 -8.94
C TYR A 282 7.88 -0.84 -7.87
N VAL A 283 7.03 -1.41 -7.01
CA VAL A 283 6.35 -0.64 -5.94
C VAL A 283 7.34 0.06 -5.01
N HIS A 284 8.54 -0.49 -4.81
CA HIS A 284 9.61 0.13 -4.01
C HIS A 284 10.08 1.49 -4.55
N THR A 285 9.79 1.82 -5.81
CA THR A 285 10.12 3.10 -6.44
C THR A 285 9.15 4.23 -6.06
N ILE A 286 8.02 3.90 -5.42
CA ILE A 286 7.09 4.89 -4.89
C ILE A 286 7.68 5.49 -3.61
N GLY A 287 8.25 6.68 -3.76
CA GLY A 287 8.92 7.39 -2.69
C GLY A 287 7.99 7.96 -1.61
N ALA A 288 8.60 8.72 -0.70
CA ALA A 288 7.91 9.35 0.42
C ALA A 288 7.31 10.72 0.07
N GLY A 289 6.41 11.21 0.93
CA GLY A 289 5.87 12.58 0.84
C GLY A 289 4.79 12.77 -0.22
N ASN A 290 4.37 11.71 -0.92
CA ASN A 290 3.28 11.78 -1.88
C ASN A 290 1.92 11.94 -1.19
N GLN A 291 1.12 12.89 -1.66
CA GLN A 291 -0.25 13.15 -1.20
C GLN A 291 -1.23 12.59 -2.23
N ILE A 292 -1.80 11.43 -1.95
CA ILE A 292 -2.69 10.75 -2.88
C ILE A 292 -4.11 10.87 -2.35
N ASN A 293 -4.90 11.76 -2.93
CA ASN A 293 -6.21 12.16 -2.43
C ASN A 293 -7.31 11.33 -3.12
N THR A 294 -7.38 10.04 -2.79
CA THR A 294 -8.41 9.13 -3.31
C THR A 294 -8.66 7.97 -2.34
N THR A 295 -9.85 7.38 -2.41
CA THR A 295 -10.17 6.13 -1.69
C THR A 295 -9.77 4.88 -2.46
N ARG A 296 -9.30 5.02 -3.72
CA ARG A 296 -9.07 3.88 -4.63
C ARG A 296 -7.71 3.20 -4.44
N GLY A 297 -6.76 3.83 -3.75
CA GLY A 297 -5.42 3.28 -3.52
C GLY A 297 -4.54 3.15 -4.77
N ILE A 298 -3.25 2.89 -4.57
CA ILE A 298 -2.29 2.60 -5.64
C ILE A 298 -2.54 1.18 -6.13
N PHE A 299 -2.82 0.99 -7.41
CA PHE A 299 -3.04 -0.36 -7.95
C PHE A 299 -1.72 -1.06 -8.23
N VAL A 300 -1.59 -2.27 -7.72
CA VAL A 300 -0.45 -3.16 -7.92
C VAL A 300 -0.91 -4.32 -8.81
N GLU A 301 -0.39 -4.39 -10.03
CA GLU A 301 -0.67 -5.48 -10.96
C GLU A 301 -0.04 -6.80 -10.48
N ALA A 302 -0.61 -7.92 -10.94
CA ALA A 302 -0.05 -9.24 -10.71
C ALA A 302 1.35 -9.33 -11.34
N ASP A 303 2.34 -9.76 -10.55
CA ASP A 303 3.74 -9.70 -10.95
C ASP A 303 4.65 -10.59 -10.09
N ASP A 304 5.85 -10.85 -10.60
CA ASP A 304 6.95 -11.45 -9.86
C ASP A 304 7.80 -10.32 -9.23
N ILE A 305 7.88 -10.28 -7.90
CA ILE A 305 8.86 -9.45 -7.18
C ILE A 305 10.18 -10.24 -7.16
N ASP A 306 11.10 -9.80 -8.01
CA ASP A 306 12.37 -10.47 -8.28
C ASP A 306 13.61 -9.62 -7.94
N ASN A 307 13.43 -8.38 -7.47
CA ASN A 307 14.53 -7.62 -6.87
C ASN A 307 15.16 -8.38 -5.69
N GLU A 308 16.46 -8.20 -5.47
CA GLU A 308 17.12 -8.77 -4.28
C GLU A 308 16.50 -8.19 -2.99
N GLU A 309 16.21 -6.89 -2.99
CA GLU A 309 15.61 -6.15 -1.89
C GLU A 309 14.53 -5.21 -2.42
N SER A 310 13.34 -5.23 -1.81
CA SER A 310 12.21 -4.38 -2.14
C SER A 310 11.57 -3.88 -0.85
N THR A 311 11.39 -2.56 -0.70
CA THR A 311 10.79 -1.96 0.50
C THR A 311 9.57 -1.13 0.12
N TRP A 312 8.41 -1.47 0.68
CA TRP A 312 7.17 -0.73 0.46
C TRP A 312 6.97 0.24 1.61
N LEU A 313 6.88 1.53 1.28
CA LEU A 313 6.71 2.62 2.23
C LEU A 313 5.24 2.83 2.59
N LYS A 314 4.96 3.33 3.78
CA LYS A 314 3.60 3.80 4.13
C LYS A 314 3.20 4.96 3.22
N GLN A 315 2.04 4.84 2.59
CA GLN A 315 1.43 5.89 1.77
C GLN A 315 0.18 6.45 2.46
N THR A 316 -0.34 7.56 1.95
CA THR A 316 -1.60 8.17 2.43
C THR A 316 -2.85 7.37 2.04
N VAL A 317 -2.68 6.36 1.18
CA VAL A 317 -3.71 5.46 0.67
C VAL A 317 -3.17 4.02 0.65
N PRO A 318 -4.04 3.00 0.61
CA PRO A 318 -3.59 1.61 0.53
C PRO A 318 -2.95 1.27 -0.81
N TYR A 319 -2.11 0.23 -0.80
CA TYR A 319 -1.76 -0.54 -2.00
C TYR A 319 -2.89 -1.53 -2.28
N VAL A 320 -3.39 -1.57 -3.52
CA VAL A 320 -4.46 -2.46 -3.95
C VAL A 320 -3.90 -3.51 -4.89
N ILE A 321 -3.70 -4.72 -4.37
CA ILE A 321 -3.17 -5.85 -5.15
C ILE A 321 -4.32 -6.48 -5.95
N GLY A 322 -4.26 -6.37 -7.28
CA GLY A 322 -5.34 -6.81 -8.17
C GLY A 322 -5.33 -8.29 -8.55
N GLY A 323 -4.25 -9.02 -8.26
CA GLY A 323 -4.08 -10.42 -8.62
C GLY A 323 -2.93 -11.07 -7.88
N ASN A 324 -2.36 -12.14 -8.43
CA ASN A 324 -1.32 -12.90 -7.74
C ASN A 324 0.03 -12.18 -7.77
N VAL A 325 0.69 -12.08 -6.62
CA VAL A 325 2.06 -11.58 -6.49
C VAL A 325 2.96 -12.71 -6.04
N TYR A 326 4.04 -12.96 -6.77
CA TYR A 326 5.02 -13.99 -6.44
C TYR A 326 6.31 -13.34 -5.98
N ILE A 327 6.77 -13.67 -4.79
CA ILE A 327 7.99 -13.13 -4.21
C ILE A 327 9.03 -14.25 -4.25
N GLY A 328 10.11 -14.04 -4.99
CA GLY A 328 11.27 -14.92 -4.95
C GLY A 328 12.00 -15.16 -6.26
N THR A 329 13.30 -15.37 -6.13
CA THR A 329 14.23 -15.69 -7.21
C THR A 329 15.13 -16.88 -6.84
N VAL A 330 15.98 -17.29 -7.77
CA VAL A 330 17.00 -18.32 -7.51
C VAL A 330 18.09 -17.87 -6.54
N THR A 331 18.31 -16.55 -6.41
CA THR A 331 19.31 -15.96 -5.52
C THR A 331 18.73 -15.49 -4.17
N GLY A 332 17.41 -15.35 -4.08
CA GLY A 332 16.72 -14.79 -2.92
C GLY A 332 16.18 -13.39 -3.20
N THR A 333 15.03 -13.11 -2.61
CA THR A 333 14.38 -11.79 -2.61
C THR A 333 13.88 -11.48 -1.21
N THR A 334 14.12 -10.27 -0.73
CA THR A 334 13.49 -9.77 0.51
C THR A 334 12.47 -8.70 0.16
N LEU A 335 11.21 -8.93 0.53
CA LEU A 335 10.19 -7.89 0.55
C LEU A 335 10.01 -7.39 1.99
N THR A 336 10.19 -6.10 2.22
CA THR A 336 9.96 -5.44 3.51
C THR A 336 8.78 -4.49 3.41
N LEU A 337 7.79 -4.65 4.29
CA LEU A 337 6.67 -3.72 4.46
C LEU A 337 6.92 -2.85 5.68
N MET A 338 6.96 -1.53 5.48
CA MET A 338 7.15 -0.59 6.59
C MET A 338 5.93 -0.52 7.53
N PRO A 339 6.11 -0.12 8.80
CA PRO A 339 5.00 0.09 9.72
C PRO A 339 3.91 1.00 9.16
N GLY A 340 2.65 0.62 9.37
CA GLY A 340 1.48 1.35 8.90
C GLY A 340 1.17 1.21 7.41
N VAL A 341 1.89 0.36 6.67
CA VAL A 341 1.51 -0.01 5.30
C VAL A 341 0.13 -0.68 5.31
N GLU A 342 -0.73 -0.27 4.38
CA GLU A 342 -2.05 -0.88 4.16
C GLU A 342 -2.08 -1.59 2.81
N ILE A 343 -2.46 -2.85 2.82
CA ILE A 343 -2.63 -3.72 1.65
C ILE A 343 -4.09 -4.14 1.56
N GLN A 344 -4.71 -3.80 0.42
CA GLN A 344 -6.04 -4.23 0.05
C GLN A 344 -5.95 -5.26 -1.08
N MET A 345 -6.51 -6.44 -0.85
CA MET A 345 -6.45 -7.56 -1.75
C MET A 345 -7.71 -7.61 -2.63
N GLY A 346 -7.50 -7.77 -3.93
CA GLY A 346 -8.52 -8.02 -4.94
C GLY A 346 -9.19 -9.39 -4.78
N ASN A 347 -10.32 -9.57 -5.48
CA ASN A 347 -10.95 -10.88 -5.58
C ASN A 347 -9.98 -11.92 -6.16
N SER A 348 -9.84 -13.06 -5.48
CA SER A 348 -8.88 -14.12 -5.83
C SER A 348 -7.41 -13.68 -5.88
N ALA A 349 -7.05 -12.56 -5.24
CA ALA A 349 -5.66 -12.16 -5.12
C ALA A 349 -4.98 -12.94 -4.01
N ALA A 350 -3.77 -13.43 -4.29
CA ALA A 350 -2.91 -14.12 -3.34
C ALA A 350 -1.47 -13.60 -3.40
N VAL A 351 -0.76 -13.70 -2.28
CA VAL A 351 0.68 -13.43 -2.21
C VAL A 351 1.42 -14.73 -1.93
N TYR A 352 2.41 -15.05 -2.76
CA TYR A 352 3.18 -16.29 -2.70
C TYR A 352 4.63 -15.98 -2.33
N VAL A 353 5.08 -16.39 -1.16
CA VAL A 353 6.46 -16.22 -0.69
C VAL A 353 7.23 -17.51 -0.91
N GLY A 354 8.26 -17.48 -1.76
CA GLY A 354 9.15 -18.61 -2.00
C GLY A 354 8.46 -19.81 -2.68
N TYR A 355 7.47 -19.52 -3.54
CA TYR A 355 6.71 -20.54 -4.27
C TYR A 355 7.42 -21.03 -5.52
N GLY A 356 7.50 -22.35 -5.69
CA GLY A 356 8.11 -22.99 -6.86
C GLY A 356 9.52 -23.54 -6.61
N SER A 357 10.01 -24.34 -7.55
CA SER A 357 11.34 -24.95 -7.43
C SER A 357 12.46 -23.91 -7.53
N ASN A 358 13.40 -23.94 -6.58
CA ASN A 358 14.54 -23.00 -6.50
C ASN A 358 14.12 -21.52 -6.45
N LYS A 359 12.99 -21.21 -5.82
CA LYS A 359 12.58 -19.83 -5.56
C LYS A 359 12.74 -19.56 -4.07
N PHE A 360 13.59 -18.62 -3.70
CA PHE A 360 13.86 -18.24 -2.32
C PHE A 360 13.37 -16.84 -2.04
N ALA A 361 12.71 -16.63 -0.90
CA ALA A 361 12.19 -15.32 -0.52
C ALA A 361 12.08 -15.13 0.98
N THR A 362 12.17 -13.89 1.43
CA THR A 362 11.83 -13.45 2.78
C THR A 362 10.76 -12.38 2.69
N LEU A 363 9.69 -12.49 3.49
CA LEU A 363 8.75 -11.39 3.72
C LEU A 363 8.92 -10.88 5.15
N ILE A 364 9.23 -9.60 5.30
CA ILE A 364 9.35 -8.90 6.58
C ILE A 364 8.19 -7.91 6.66
N ALA A 365 7.15 -8.25 7.39
CA ALA A 365 6.03 -7.37 7.70
C ALA A 365 6.01 -7.10 9.20
N GLU A 366 6.70 -6.05 9.63
CA GLU A 366 6.89 -5.71 11.03
C GLU A 366 6.33 -4.32 11.32
N GLY A 367 5.06 -4.27 11.72
CA GLY A 367 4.42 -3.06 12.21
C GLY A 367 4.79 -2.73 13.65
N THR A 368 4.12 -1.72 14.21
CA THR A 368 4.20 -1.38 15.63
C THR A 368 2.81 -1.34 16.25
N GLU A 369 2.71 -1.17 17.56
CA GLU A 369 1.40 -1.02 18.23
C GLU A 369 0.61 0.19 17.72
N SER A 370 1.28 1.29 17.37
CA SER A 370 0.64 2.51 16.83
C SER A 370 0.44 2.47 15.31
N ASP A 371 1.32 1.78 14.59
CA ASP A 371 1.35 1.72 13.13
C ASP A 371 1.37 0.26 12.67
N ARG A 372 0.25 -0.41 12.90
CA ARG A 372 0.02 -1.81 12.49
C ARG A 372 -0.05 -1.90 10.97
N ILE A 373 0.43 -3.01 10.41
CA ILE A 373 0.31 -3.29 8.96
C ILE A 373 -1.05 -3.95 8.71
N LEU A 374 -1.82 -3.44 7.75
CA LEU A 374 -3.16 -3.95 7.46
C LEU A 374 -3.17 -4.78 6.17
N PHE A 375 -3.76 -5.97 6.23
CA PHE A 375 -4.12 -6.79 5.07
C PHE A 375 -5.64 -7.02 5.10
N THR A 376 -6.36 -6.52 4.09
CA THR A 376 -7.83 -6.60 4.05
C THR A 376 -8.38 -6.68 2.63
N SER A 377 -9.69 -6.81 2.50
CA SER A 377 -10.40 -6.80 1.22
C SER A 377 -10.45 -5.40 0.58
N SER A 378 -10.16 -5.33 -0.72
CA SER A 378 -10.37 -4.16 -1.59
C SER A 378 -11.84 -3.84 -1.87
N ALA A 379 -12.77 -4.76 -1.59
CA ALA A 379 -14.20 -4.48 -1.69
C ALA A 379 -14.61 -3.30 -0.78
N PRO A 380 -15.62 -2.51 -1.18
CA PRO A 380 -16.18 -1.45 -0.34
C PRO A 380 -16.51 -1.98 1.06
N GLU A 381 -16.30 -1.18 2.10
CA GLU A 381 -16.39 -1.62 3.50
C GLU A 381 -17.71 -2.36 3.81
N ALA A 382 -18.84 -1.83 3.34
CA ALA A 382 -20.17 -2.43 3.55
C ALA A 382 -20.40 -3.76 2.80
N ALA A 383 -19.52 -4.10 1.86
CA ALA A 383 -19.57 -5.31 1.03
C ALA A 383 -18.42 -6.28 1.34
N ARG A 384 -17.63 -6.03 2.40
CA ARG A 384 -16.57 -6.96 2.81
C ARG A 384 -17.18 -8.24 3.36
N SER A 385 -16.71 -9.37 2.86
CA SER A 385 -17.09 -10.71 3.30
C SER A 385 -15.87 -11.60 3.45
N PRO A 386 -15.92 -12.60 4.35
CA PRO A 386 -14.92 -13.67 4.38
C PRO A 386 -14.70 -14.26 2.98
N GLY A 387 -13.45 -14.51 2.61
CA GLY A 387 -13.12 -15.09 1.30
C GLY A 387 -13.03 -14.09 0.14
N ASN A 388 -13.11 -12.79 0.42
CA ASN A 388 -12.98 -11.75 -0.61
C ASN A 388 -11.60 -11.73 -1.28
N TRP A 389 -10.60 -12.37 -0.68
CA TRP A 389 -9.28 -12.62 -1.26
C TRP A 389 -8.77 -13.99 -0.78
N ASP A 390 -7.77 -14.52 -1.48
CA ASP A 390 -7.38 -15.91 -1.33
C ASP A 390 -6.52 -16.14 -0.08
N PHE A 391 -5.23 -15.81 -0.10
CA PHE A 391 -4.32 -16.04 1.04
C PHE A 391 -2.98 -15.29 0.92
N LEU A 392 -2.26 -15.22 2.04
CA LEU A 392 -0.82 -14.95 2.10
C LEU A 392 -0.10 -16.27 2.42
N GLY A 393 0.70 -16.76 1.47
CA GLY A 393 1.30 -18.09 1.49
C GLY A 393 2.81 -18.08 1.65
N PHE A 394 3.34 -18.89 2.56
CA PHE A 394 4.76 -19.17 2.74
C PHE A 394 5.05 -20.60 2.33
N TYR A 395 5.89 -20.80 1.31
CA TYR A 395 6.20 -22.12 0.76
C TYR A 395 7.61 -22.57 1.10
N GLY A 396 8.03 -23.76 0.68
CA GLY A 396 9.33 -24.33 1.08
C GLY A 396 10.57 -23.51 0.73
N GLY A 397 10.45 -22.51 -0.15
CA GLY A 397 11.49 -21.52 -0.44
C GLY A 397 11.49 -20.28 0.46
N ALA A 398 10.47 -20.10 1.31
CA ALA A 398 10.38 -19.00 2.24
C ALA A 398 11.44 -19.15 3.35
N GLY A 399 12.25 -18.12 3.52
CA GLY A 399 13.26 -18.06 4.56
C GLY A 399 12.63 -18.04 5.95
N SER A 400 13.24 -18.75 6.91
CA SER A 400 12.78 -18.83 8.30
C SER A 400 12.83 -17.50 9.05
N ASN A 401 13.49 -16.50 8.48
CA ASN A 401 13.51 -15.11 8.93
C ASN A 401 12.28 -14.32 8.45
N SER A 402 11.34 -14.93 7.73
CA SER A 402 10.07 -14.28 7.39
C SER A 402 9.25 -14.01 8.65
N SER A 403 8.67 -12.81 8.74
CA SER A 403 8.01 -12.31 9.95
C SER A 403 6.73 -11.54 9.67
N LEU A 404 5.73 -11.79 10.52
CA LEU A 404 4.44 -11.09 10.59
C LEU A 404 4.24 -10.55 12.01
N ALA A 405 4.74 -9.35 12.28
CA ALA A 405 4.64 -8.70 13.58
C ALA A 405 3.69 -7.49 13.52
N TYR A 406 2.78 -7.38 14.50
CA TYR A 406 1.81 -6.26 14.57
C TYR A 406 1.04 -6.05 13.26
N CYS A 407 0.60 -7.15 12.65
CA CYS A 407 -0.19 -7.15 11.42
C CYS A 407 -1.67 -7.44 11.74
N ASP A 408 -2.58 -6.84 10.98
CA ASP A 408 -4.02 -7.09 11.05
C ASP A 408 -4.50 -7.71 9.74
N PHE A 409 -5.00 -8.95 9.81
CA PHE A 409 -5.48 -9.70 8.66
C PHE A 409 -7.00 -9.87 8.74
N SER A 410 -7.69 -9.53 7.66
CA SER A 410 -9.15 -9.67 7.61
C SER A 410 -9.72 -10.07 6.25
N TYR A 411 -10.83 -10.81 6.27
CA TYR A 411 -11.66 -11.11 5.09
C TYR A 411 -11.01 -11.98 4.01
N GLY A 412 -9.94 -12.72 4.34
CA GLY A 412 -9.26 -13.63 3.40
C GLY A 412 -9.73 -15.08 3.51
N GLY A 413 -8.95 -16.01 2.96
CA GLY A 413 -9.20 -17.45 3.01
C GLY A 413 -10.08 -18.01 1.88
N GLY A 414 -10.22 -17.27 0.77
CA GLY A 414 -11.18 -17.56 -0.31
C GLY A 414 -10.81 -18.69 -1.29
N TYR A 415 -9.64 -19.30 -1.14
CA TYR A 415 -9.11 -20.24 -2.13
C TYR A 415 -9.72 -21.65 -2.03
N SER A 416 -9.61 -22.28 -0.85
CA SER A 416 -10.21 -23.59 -0.56
C SER A 416 -10.14 -23.90 0.94
N ASP A 417 -10.91 -24.89 1.41
CA ASP A 417 -10.93 -25.35 2.81
C ASP A 417 -9.58 -25.85 3.36
N ASN A 418 -8.60 -26.07 2.48
CA ASN A 418 -7.25 -26.52 2.87
C ASN A 418 -6.27 -25.37 3.12
N TYR A 419 -6.65 -24.14 2.81
CA TYR A 419 -5.81 -22.95 2.92
C TYR A 419 -6.44 -22.03 3.96
N GLY A 420 -5.65 -21.60 4.94
CA GLY A 420 -6.04 -20.50 5.80
C GLY A 420 -5.85 -19.17 5.10
N MET A 421 -6.36 -18.09 5.70
CA MET A 421 -6.03 -16.73 5.30
C MET A 421 -4.51 -16.50 5.28
N ILE A 422 -3.79 -17.10 6.23
CA ILE A 422 -2.37 -17.39 6.11
C ILE A 422 -2.16 -18.88 5.84
N HIS A 423 -1.36 -19.19 4.84
CA HIS A 423 -0.97 -20.55 4.50
C HIS A 423 0.54 -20.71 4.68
N VAL A 424 0.97 -21.77 5.37
CA VAL A 424 2.40 -22.09 5.53
C VAL A 424 2.60 -23.54 5.14
N GLU A 425 3.53 -23.78 4.23
CA GLU A 425 3.79 -25.10 3.65
C GLU A 425 5.30 -25.34 3.51
N GLY A 426 5.83 -26.38 4.15
CA GLY A 426 7.25 -26.75 4.04
C GLY A 426 8.23 -25.71 4.54
N SER A 427 7.77 -24.73 5.34
CA SER A 427 8.57 -23.60 5.79
C SER A 427 8.22 -23.19 7.24
N ALA A 428 8.97 -22.21 7.76
CA ALA A 428 8.74 -21.69 9.10
C ALA A 428 8.61 -20.16 9.06
N VAL A 429 7.70 -19.62 9.86
CA VAL A 429 7.41 -18.18 9.92
C VAL A 429 7.31 -17.71 11.37
N SER A 430 7.73 -16.47 11.63
CA SER A 430 7.51 -15.79 12.90
C SER A 430 6.20 -14.98 12.85
N VAL A 431 5.28 -15.19 13.78
CA VAL A 431 4.00 -14.45 13.85
C VAL A 431 3.77 -13.96 15.27
N VAL A 432 3.77 -12.65 15.47
CA VAL A 432 3.81 -12.03 16.80
C VAL A 432 2.88 -10.82 16.87
N HIS A 433 2.07 -10.73 17.93
CA HIS A 433 1.18 -9.57 18.16
C HIS A 433 0.26 -9.21 16.99
N SER A 434 -0.10 -10.20 16.17
CA SER A 434 -0.91 -10.04 14.96
C SER A 434 -2.36 -10.48 15.20
N THR A 435 -3.31 -9.92 14.44
CA THR A 435 -4.73 -10.27 14.51
C THR A 435 -5.21 -10.95 13.23
N PHE A 436 -6.11 -11.93 13.39
CA PHE A 436 -6.66 -12.73 12.30
C PHE A 436 -8.17 -12.82 12.46
N MET A 437 -8.92 -12.16 11.58
CA MET A 437 -10.37 -12.11 11.69
C MET A 437 -11.14 -12.30 10.39
N HIS A 438 -12.36 -12.83 10.48
CA HIS A 438 -13.27 -12.95 9.35
C HIS A 438 -12.69 -13.73 8.15
N SER A 439 -11.87 -14.77 8.39
CA SER A 439 -11.48 -15.70 7.32
C SER A 439 -12.67 -16.57 6.89
N GLU A 440 -12.74 -16.94 5.61
CA GLU A 440 -13.74 -17.92 5.13
C GLU A 440 -13.47 -19.32 5.70
N SER A 441 -12.19 -19.70 5.76
CA SER A 441 -11.70 -20.99 6.27
C SER A 441 -10.95 -20.79 7.60
N GLN A 442 -9.74 -21.33 7.74
CA GLN A 442 -8.87 -21.17 8.90
C GLN A 442 -8.26 -19.75 8.96
N GLY A 443 -7.96 -19.27 10.17
CA GLY A 443 -7.13 -18.07 10.33
C GLY A 443 -5.72 -18.30 9.79
N ILE A 444 -5.05 -19.35 10.29
CA ILE A 444 -3.76 -19.84 9.79
C ILE A 444 -3.82 -21.36 9.60
N ALA A 445 -3.29 -21.85 8.48
CA ALA A 445 -3.10 -23.29 8.22
C ALA A 445 -1.63 -23.62 7.95
N LEU A 446 -1.09 -24.59 8.68
CA LEU A 446 0.27 -25.12 8.52
C LEU A 446 0.21 -26.54 7.95
N ARG A 447 0.90 -26.78 6.84
CA ARG A 447 0.90 -28.03 6.08
C ARG A 447 2.33 -28.48 5.75
N ASN A 448 2.50 -29.78 5.43
CA ASN A 448 3.74 -30.35 4.88
C ASN A 448 5.01 -29.91 5.64
N ASP A 449 5.15 -30.29 6.91
CA ASP A 449 6.30 -29.92 7.76
C ASP A 449 6.46 -28.42 8.08
N ALA A 450 5.39 -27.64 7.96
CA ALA A 450 5.38 -26.25 8.36
C ALA A 450 5.34 -26.07 9.89
N SER A 451 5.99 -25.00 10.37
CA SER A 451 6.08 -24.68 11.80
C SER A 451 6.13 -23.18 12.07
N PHE A 452 6.06 -22.78 13.34
CA PHE A 452 6.37 -21.42 13.74
C PHE A 452 7.79 -21.31 14.29
N VAL A 453 8.50 -20.25 13.90
CA VAL A 453 9.75 -19.85 14.56
C VAL A 453 9.43 -19.16 15.89
N ASN A 454 8.41 -18.29 15.88
CA ASN A 454 7.84 -17.69 17.08
C ASN A 454 6.33 -17.49 16.85
N PHE A 455 5.51 -17.78 17.87
CA PHE A 455 4.06 -17.65 17.79
C PHE A 455 3.45 -17.19 19.11
N THR A 456 3.43 -15.88 19.35
CA THR A 456 3.09 -15.30 20.65
C THR A 456 2.25 -14.05 20.53
N GLY A 457 1.32 -13.86 21.48
CA GLY A 457 0.59 -12.60 21.59
C GLY A 457 -0.43 -12.33 20.48
N ASN A 458 -0.80 -13.33 19.68
CA ASN A 458 -1.69 -13.18 18.54
C ASN A 458 -3.17 -13.26 18.95
N SER A 459 -4.07 -12.69 18.14
CA SER A 459 -5.51 -12.71 18.41
C SER A 459 -6.31 -13.25 17.22
N PHE A 460 -7.25 -14.16 17.48
CA PHE A 460 -8.10 -14.78 16.46
C PHE A 460 -9.57 -14.57 16.77
N MET A 461 -10.35 -14.05 15.81
CA MET A 461 -11.77 -13.73 16.03
C MET A 461 -12.62 -14.00 14.78
N ASN A 462 -13.78 -14.63 14.93
CA ASN A 462 -14.77 -14.80 13.84
C ASN A 462 -14.20 -15.46 12.56
N ASN A 463 -13.33 -16.46 12.69
CA ASN A 463 -12.80 -17.24 11.57
C ASN A 463 -13.74 -18.42 11.26
N GLY A 464 -13.88 -18.79 9.99
CA GLY A 464 -14.94 -19.69 9.53
C GLY A 464 -14.90 -21.12 10.07
N THR A 465 -13.74 -21.78 10.08
CA THR A 465 -13.60 -23.19 10.53
C THR A 465 -12.93 -23.30 11.89
N VAL A 466 -11.62 -23.05 11.95
CA VAL A 466 -10.81 -23.05 13.17
C VAL A 466 -9.83 -21.88 13.14
N PRO A 467 -9.41 -21.33 14.28
CA PRO A 467 -8.45 -20.23 14.28
C PRO A 467 -7.09 -20.67 13.74
N LEU A 468 -6.64 -21.88 14.08
CA LEU A 468 -5.33 -22.41 13.75
C LEU A 468 -5.44 -23.91 13.43
N GLU A 469 -4.81 -24.32 12.33
CA GLU A 469 -4.58 -25.71 11.96
C GLU A 469 -3.07 -25.99 11.88
N ILE A 470 -2.62 -27.07 12.53
CA ILE A 470 -1.22 -27.48 12.59
C ILE A 470 -1.09 -29.00 12.67
N TYR A 471 0.04 -29.55 12.23
CA TYR A 471 0.37 -30.96 12.40
C TYR A 471 0.92 -31.26 13.80
N GLY A 472 0.59 -32.44 14.33
CA GLY A 472 0.94 -32.85 15.70
C GLY A 472 2.42 -32.75 16.03
N ASN A 473 3.32 -33.00 15.06
CA ASN A 473 4.76 -32.88 15.25
C ASN A 473 5.20 -31.45 15.62
N PHE A 474 4.45 -30.44 15.19
CA PHE A 474 4.80 -29.02 15.31
C PHE A 474 3.94 -28.23 16.29
N ALA A 475 2.94 -28.84 16.93
CA ALA A 475 2.06 -28.16 17.89
C ALA A 475 2.82 -27.53 19.09
N HIS A 476 4.02 -28.00 19.40
CA HIS A 476 4.91 -27.45 20.42
C HIS A 476 5.48 -26.05 20.07
N THR A 477 5.39 -25.64 18.80
CA THR A 477 5.82 -24.31 18.33
C THR A 477 4.80 -23.22 18.64
N ILE A 478 3.61 -23.58 19.11
CA ILE A 478 2.61 -22.63 19.60
C ILE A 478 3.11 -22.06 20.93
N GLY A 479 3.39 -20.76 20.93
CA GLY A 479 3.83 -20.02 22.10
C GLY A 479 2.67 -19.62 23.03
N THR A 480 2.91 -18.61 23.85
CA THR A 480 1.98 -18.14 24.89
C THR A 480 1.36 -16.78 24.55
N GLY A 481 0.35 -16.38 25.32
CA GLY A 481 -0.31 -15.07 25.18
C GLY A 481 -1.19 -14.95 23.94
N ASN A 482 -1.45 -16.05 23.23
CA ASN A 482 -2.36 -16.07 22.10
C ASN A 482 -3.82 -16.12 22.60
N SER A 483 -4.66 -15.26 22.07
CA SER A 483 -6.10 -15.27 22.32
C SER A 483 -6.83 -15.85 21.13
N PHE A 484 -7.56 -16.93 21.36
CA PHE A 484 -8.42 -17.54 20.36
C PHE A 484 -9.85 -17.34 20.84
N GLY A 485 -10.64 -16.53 20.14
CA GLY A 485 -12.02 -16.21 20.50
C GLY A 485 -12.96 -17.43 20.50
N SER A 486 -14.13 -17.32 19.87
CA SER A 486 -15.07 -18.44 19.76
C SER A 486 -14.63 -19.43 18.67
N GLY A 487 -13.84 -20.45 19.03
CA GLY A 487 -13.47 -21.56 18.16
C GLY A 487 -13.53 -22.90 18.90
N SER A 488 -13.77 -23.99 18.19
CA SER A 488 -13.88 -25.35 18.76
C SER A 488 -12.57 -25.89 19.34
N GLY A 489 -11.44 -25.30 18.95
CA GLY A 489 -10.10 -25.68 19.37
C GLY A 489 -9.05 -25.32 18.32
N ILE A 490 -7.78 -25.49 18.67
CA ILE A 490 -6.67 -25.54 17.71
C ILE A 490 -6.71 -26.91 17.04
N LEU A 491 -6.91 -26.96 15.73
CA LEU A 491 -6.98 -28.23 15.00
C LEU A 491 -5.57 -28.80 14.86
N VAL A 492 -5.35 -29.95 15.49
CA VAL A 492 -4.10 -30.69 15.42
C VAL A 492 -4.31 -31.92 14.54
N LYS A 493 -3.75 -31.90 13.34
CA LYS A 493 -3.77 -33.05 12.44
C LYS A 493 -2.88 -34.16 13.00
N GLY A 494 -3.40 -35.39 12.97
CA GLY A 494 -2.65 -36.59 13.34
C GLY A 494 -1.33 -36.69 12.58
N ASP A 495 -0.28 -37.07 13.29
CA ASP A 495 1.09 -37.01 12.78
C ASP A 495 2.04 -37.90 13.61
N ASP A 496 3.24 -38.11 13.08
CA ASP A 496 4.35 -38.75 13.79
C ASP A 496 5.14 -37.69 14.57
N LEU A 497 5.15 -37.79 15.90
CA LEU A 497 5.95 -36.92 16.76
C LEU A 497 7.41 -37.40 16.76
N GLU A 498 8.19 -36.85 15.84
CA GLU A 498 9.59 -37.26 15.61
C GLU A 498 10.60 -36.39 16.38
N GLN A 499 10.19 -35.21 16.86
CA GLN A 499 11.05 -34.32 17.64
C GLN A 499 11.42 -34.91 19.01
N SER A 500 12.68 -34.71 19.42
CA SER A 500 13.15 -35.13 20.74
C SER A 500 12.74 -34.10 21.80
N ASP A 501 11.87 -34.52 22.72
CA ASP A 501 11.42 -33.76 23.89
C ASP A 501 10.71 -32.44 23.57
N VAL A 502 9.38 -32.51 23.48
CA VAL A 502 8.52 -31.38 23.16
C VAL A 502 7.46 -31.15 24.24
N THR A 503 7.07 -29.89 24.40
CA THR A 503 6.03 -29.49 25.34
C THR A 503 4.86 -28.85 24.60
N TRP A 504 3.67 -29.40 24.79
CA TRP A 504 2.42 -28.74 24.41
C TRP A 504 1.99 -27.82 25.53
N ARG A 505 2.01 -26.52 25.24
CA ARG A 505 1.73 -25.46 26.20
C ARG A 505 0.24 -25.27 26.39
N LYS A 506 -0.19 -24.89 27.59
CA LYS A 506 -1.59 -24.57 27.83
C LYS A 506 -2.02 -23.39 26.96
N GLN A 507 -3.16 -23.54 26.29
CA GLN A 507 -3.84 -22.48 25.54
C GLN A 507 -5.22 -22.20 26.16
N ASP A 508 -5.81 -21.05 25.84
CA ASP A 508 -7.12 -20.64 26.35
C ASP A 508 -8.29 -21.43 25.72
N ILE A 509 -8.03 -22.15 24.64
CA ILE A 509 -8.94 -23.06 23.97
C ILE A 509 -8.32 -24.46 23.89
N PRO A 510 -9.12 -25.53 23.73
CA PRO A 510 -8.58 -26.89 23.66
C PRO A 510 -7.74 -27.12 22.39
N TYR A 511 -6.80 -28.07 22.47
CA TYR A 511 -6.28 -28.76 21.29
C TYR A 511 -7.34 -29.74 20.80
N LEU A 512 -7.66 -29.74 19.51
CA LEU A 512 -8.60 -30.67 18.88
C LEU A 512 -7.83 -31.59 17.93
N ILE A 513 -7.52 -32.80 18.38
CA ILE A 513 -6.81 -33.79 17.58
C ILE A 513 -7.77 -34.42 16.56
N ASP A 514 -7.35 -34.40 15.31
CA ASP A 514 -8.03 -34.99 14.17
C ASP A 514 -7.12 -35.99 13.46
N GLY A 515 -7.35 -37.27 13.72
CA GLY A 515 -6.53 -38.39 13.28
C GLY A 515 -5.73 -39.03 14.42
N THR A 516 -4.69 -39.76 14.04
CA THR A 516 -3.84 -40.51 14.96
C THR A 516 -2.56 -39.73 15.28
N LEU A 517 -2.28 -39.50 16.56
CA LEU A 517 -1.01 -38.94 17.01
C LEU A 517 -0.07 -40.07 17.48
N TYR A 518 1.06 -40.25 16.80
CA TYR A 518 2.07 -41.23 17.19
C TYR A 518 3.17 -40.58 18.02
N ILE A 519 3.28 -40.98 19.27
CA ILE A 519 4.36 -40.59 20.18
C ILE A 519 5.38 -41.73 20.17
N GLY A 520 6.41 -41.59 19.35
CA GLY A 520 7.56 -42.49 19.37
C GLY A 520 8.46 -42.41 18.14
N SER A 521 9.76 -42.45 18.38
CA SER A 521 10.80 -42.47 17.35
C SER A 521 11.84 -43.55 17.68
N ASN A 522 12.76 -43.84 16.75
CA ASN A 522 13.86 -44.78 16.99
C ASN A 522 14.91 -44.26 17.99
N THR A 523 14.94 -42.95 18.25
CA THR A 523 15.83 -42.28 19.21
C THR A 523 15.15 -41.99 20.54
N GLY A 524 13.82 -42.12 20.61
CA GLY A 524 13.00 -41.77 21.77
C GLY A 524 12.35 -40.40 21.60
N THR A 525 11.02 -40.37 21.70
CA THR A 525 10.22 -39.13 21.72
C THR A 525 9.62 -38.94 23.10
N ARG A 526 9.59 -37.70 23.59
CA ARG A 526 8.88 -37.32 24.81
C ARG A 526 7.92 -36.18 24.51
N LEU A 527 6.64 -36.39 24.80
CA LEU A 527 5.61 -35.35 24.79
C LEU A 527 5.25 -35.00 26.23
N THR A 528 5.47 -33.75 26.62
CA THR A 528 5.00 -33.17 27.88
C THR A 528 3.78 -32.29 27.61
N ILE A 529 2.71 -32.46 28.37
CA ILE A 529 1.52 -31.60 28.31
C ILE A 529 1.46 -30.76 29.57
N GLU A 530 1.35 -29.44 29.42
CA GLU A 530 1.28 -28.55 30.58
C GLU A 530 -0.01 -28.74 31.40
N PRO A 531 0.04 -28.63 32.74
CA PRO A 531 -1.13 -28.70 33.61
C PRO A 531 -2.28 -27.78 33.18
N GLY A 532 -3.51 -28.24 33.33
CA GLY A 532 -4.71 -27.49 32.95
C GLY A 532 -5.00 -27.45 31.44
N THR A 533 -4.21 -28.14 30.61
CA THR A 533 -4.48 -28.26 29.17
C THR A 533 -5.67 -29.18 28.91
N THR A 534 -6.53 -28.80 27.96
CA THR A 534 -7.62 -29.65 27.46
C THR A 534 -7.29 -30.13 26.05
N ILE A 535 -7.38 -31.44 25.85
CA ILE A 535 -7.20 -32.13 24.58
C ILE A 535 -8.51 -32.83 24.25
N LYS A 536 -9.05 -32.49 23.09
CA LYS A 536 -10.27 -33.04 22.52
C LYS A 536 -9.94 -33.89 21.29
N PHE A 537 -10.82 -34.85 20.98
CA PHE A 537 -10.61 -35.79 19.89
C PHE A 537 -11.82 -35.83 18.96
N THR A 538 -11.59 -35.74 17.65
CA THR A 538 -12.64 -36.03 16.66
C THR A 538 -12.92 -37.55 16.60
N ALA A 539 -13.98 -37.92 15.88
CA ALA A 539 -14.34 -39.32 15.70
C ALA A 539 -13.17 -40.16 15.16
N ARG A 540 -12.91 -41.30 15.80
CA ARG A 540 -11.82 -42.24 15.46
C ARG A 540 -10.40 -41.70 15.66
N SER A 541 -10.25 -40.58 16.37
CA SER A 541 -8.95 -40.05 16.74
C SER A 541 -8.39 -40.75 17.98
N GLU A 542 -7.07 -40.85 18.06
CA GLU A 542 -6.38 -41.61 19.10
C GLU A 542 -4.92 -41.17 19.28
N ILE A 543 -4.34 -41.52 20.43
CA ILE A 543 -2.91 -41.37 20.71
C ILE A 543 -2.28 -42.75 20.80
N TYR A 544 -1.18 -42.94 20.10
CA TYR A 544 -0.33 -44.12 20.21
C TYR A 544 1.00 -43.78 20.85
N VAL A 545 1.33 -44.43 21.97
CA VAL A 545 2.63 -44.31 22.63
C VAL A 545 3.44 -45.58 22.41
N GLY A 546 4.58 -45.46 21.73
CA GLY A 546 5.49 -46.57 21.48
C GLY A 546 4.88 -47.73 20.67
N TYR A 547 4.01 -47.41 19.70
CA TYR A 547 3.24 -48.40 18.93
C TYR A 547 4.08 -49.22 17.94
N ARG A 548 4.94 -48.55 17.16
CA ARG A 548 5.68 -49.20 16.07
C ARG A 548 6.89 -49.96 16.62
N SER A 549 7.21 -51.09 16.00
CA SER A 549 8.37 -51.88 16.36
C SER A 549 9.65 -51.05 16.29
N GLY A 550 10.44 -51.05 17.37
CA GLY A 550 11.70 -50.28 17.45
C GLY A 550 11.53 -48.78 17.70
N THR A 551 10.31 -48.31 17.98
CA THR A 551 10.05 -46.93 18.41
C THR A 551 9.87 -46.84 19.92
N PHE A 552 10.32 -45.75 20.53
CA PHE A 552 10.21 -45.49 21.96
C PHE A 552 9.54 -44.14 22.19
N GLY A 553 8.50 -44.12 23.03
CA GLY A 553 7.67 -42.94 23.27
C GLY A 553 7.37 -42.75 24.74
N VAL A 554 7.35 -41.49 25.19
CA VAL A 554 6.99 -41.10 26.55
C VAL A 554 5.91 -40.02 26.48
N LEU A 555 4.77 -40.27 27.12
CA LEU A 555 3.71 -39.28 27.32
C LEU A 555 3.72 -38.83 28.78
N VAL A 556 3.90 -37.54 29.02
CA VAL A 556 3.87 -36.93 30.35
C VAL A 556 2.69 -35.99 30.43
N ALA A 557 1.60 -36.49 30.98
CA ALA A 557 0.44 -35.73 31.39
C ALA A 557 0.43 -35.67 32.92
N ASP A 558 1.25 -34.78 33.48
CA ASP A 558 1.45 -34.61 34.91
C ASP A 558 0.65 -33.37 35.37
N GLY A 559 -0.63 -33.56 35.67
CA GLY A 559 -1.53 -32.50 36.10
C GLY A 559 -1.39 -32.15 37.59
N GLU A 560 -2.19 -31.18 38.03
CA GLU A 560 -2.27 -30.81 39.45
C GLU A 560 -3.72 -30.89 39.96
N PRO A 561 -3.97 -31.06 41.28
CA PRO A 561 -5.33 -31.10 41.85
C PRO A 561 -6.25 -29.95 41.40
N GLY A 562 -5.70 -28.74 41.21
CA GLY A 562 -6.42 -27.56 40.74
C GLY A 562 -6.32 -27.30 39.24
N ASN A 563 -5.40 -27.97 38.54
CA ASN A 563 -5.09 -27.78 37.11
C ASN A 563 -4.97 -29.13 36.42
N ARG A 564 -6.08 -29.88 36.40
CA ARG A 564 -6.13 -31.22 35.80
C ARG A 564 -5.95 -31.14 34.28
N ILE A 565 -5.24 -32.10 33.70
CA ILE A 565 -5.16 -32.27 32.24
C ILE A 565 -6.39 -33.05 31.79
N THR A 566 -7.08 -32.60 30.75
CA THR A 566 -8.33 -33.22 30.29
C THR A 566 -8.17 -33.82 28.90
N PHE A 567 -8.54 -35.09 28.74
CA PHE A 567 -8.67 -35.82 27.48
C PHE A 567 -10.15 -36.20 27.29
N THR A 568 -10.81 -35.68 26.26
CA THR A 568 -12.27 -35.84 26.13
C THR A 568 -12.78 -35.74 24.69
N SER A 569 -14.09 -35.90 24.49
CA SER A 569 -14.74 -35.81 23.18
C SER A 569 -14.60 -34.41 22.54
N GLY A 570 -14.41 -34.41 21.22
CA GLY A 570 -14.53 -33.23 20.34
C GLY A 570 -15.96 -32.78 20.09
N ALA A 571 -16.96 -33.53 20.53
CA ALA A 571 -18.36 -33.14 20.41
C ALA A 571 -18.66 -31.81 21.15
N ALA A 572 -19.71 -31.14 20.69
CA ALA A 572 -20.23 -29.96 21.36
C ALA A 572 -20.70 -30.31 22.78
N THR A 573 -20.54 -29.36 23.71
CA THR A 573 -20.94 -29.56 25.11
C THR A 573 -22.39 -30.00 25.24
N GLY A 574 -22.62 -31.11 25.93
CA GLY A 574 -23.92 -31.74 26.13
C GLY A 574 -24.28 -32.80 25.08
N PHE A 575 -23.42 -33.01 24.08
CA PHE A 575 -23.59 -34.02 23.02
C PHE A 575 -22.49 -35.08 23.03
N GLU A 576 -21.64 -35.09 24.06
CA GLU A 576 -20.61 -36.11 24.22
C GLU A 576 -21.25 -37.50 24.44
N ALA A 577 -20.73 -38.50 23.74
CA ALA A 577 -21.16 -39.88 23.86
C ALA A 577 -19.98 -40.82 24.13
N ALA A 578 -20.27 -41.93 24.81
CA ALA A 578 -19.29 -42.95 25.11
C ALA A 578 -18.76 -43.58 23.81
N GLY A 579 -17.44 -43.54 23.60
CA GLY A 579 -16.81 -44.04 22.39
C GLY A 579 -16.72 -43.02 21.25
N ASP A 580 -16.85 -41.72 21.53
CA ASP A 580 -16.67 -40.65 20.54
C ASP A 580 -15.26 -40.64 19.93
N TRP A 581 -14.26 -41.17 20.62
CA TRP A 581 -12.89 -41.30 20.14
C TRP A 581 -12.26 -42.63 20.58
N ASP A 582 -11.16 -43.05 19.95
CA ASP A 582 -10.71 -44.45 20.02
C ASP A 582 -9.89 -44.77 21.29
N GLY A 583 -9.28 -43.76 21.91
CA GLY A 583 -8.58 -43.88 23.20
C GLY A 583 -7.09 -43.49 23.14
N ILE A 584 -6.42 -43.60 24.29
CA ILE A 584 -4.96 -43.49 24.41
C ILE A 584 -4.39 -44.89 24.59
N TRP A 585 -3.42 -45.22 23.75
CA TRP A 585 -2.87 -46.56 23.66
C TRP A 585 -1.39 -46.60 24.00
N PHE A 586 -1.02 -47.51 24.89
CA PHE A 586 0.35 -47.76 25.30
C PHE A 586 0.79 -49.13 24.81
N TYR A 587 1.87 -49.15 24.04
CA TYR A 587 2.44 -50.36 23.44
C TYR A 587 3.84 -50.65 23.98
N GLY A 588 4.51 -51.68 23.46
CA GLY A 588 5.80 -52.15 23.98
C GLY A 588 6.95 -51.15 23.89
N GLY A 589 6.83 -50.09 23.09
CA GLY A 589 7.76 -48.97 23.07
C GLY A 589 7.50 -47.89 24.13
N THR A 590 6.46 -48.02 24.97
CA THR A 590 6.14 -47.02 26.00
C THR A 590 7.25 -46.97 27.04
N GLY A 591 7.88 -45.80 27.19
CA GLY A 591 9.01 -45.61 28.09
C GLY A 591 8.59 -45.38 29.55
N ASN A 592 9.49 -45.73 30.48
CA ASN A 592 9.28 -45.67 31.94
C ASN A 592 8.90 -44.27 32.50
N GLY A 593 9.13 -43.20 31.74
CA GLY A 593 8.72 -41.85 32.13
C GLY A 593 7.25 -41.51 31.82
N THR A 594 6.47 -42.45 31.31
CA THR A 594 5.08 -42.21 30.91
C THR A 594 4.17 -42.13 32.13
N VAL A 595 3.53 -40.98 32.31
CA VAL A 595 2.70 -40.67 33.48
C VAL A 595 1.41 -39.97 33.06
N LEU A 596 0.32 -40.36 33.70
CA LEU A 596 -0.99 -39.72 33.65
C LEU A 596 -1.41 -39.46 35.10
N ASP A 597 -1.00 -38.32 35.64
CA ASP A 597 -1.30 -37.89 37.00
C ASP A 597 -2.32 -36.74 36.98
N TYR A 598 -3.29 -36.77 37.90
CA TYR A 598 -4.37 -35.76 37.99
C TYR A 598 -5.09 -35.48 36.64
N CYS A 599 -5.29 -36.51 35.82
CA CYS A 599 -5.95 -36.38 34.52
C CYS A 599 -7.46 -36.63 34.60
N VAL A 600 -8.25 -36.00 33.72
CA VAL A 600 -9.64 -36.35 33.42
C VAL A 600 -9.66 -37.00 32.04
N ILE A 601 -10.13 -38.25 31.94
CA ILE A 601 -10.08 -39.03 30.70
C ILE A 601 -11.46 -39.62 30.46
N SER A 602 -12.16 -39.11 29.44
CA SER A 602 -13.59 -39.39 29.28
C SER A 602 -14.02 -39.60 27.83
N TYR A 603 -15.16 -40.30 27.65
CA TYR A 603 -15.85 -40.47 26.37
C TYR A 603 -15.06 -41.19 25.26
N GLY A 604 -13.95 -41.85 25.59
CA GLY A 604 -13.12 -42.62 24.65
C GLY A 604 -13.52 -44.09 24.54
N GLY A 605 -12.63 -44.91 23.97
CA GLY A 605 -12.84 -46.35 23.82
C GLY A 605 -13.78 -46.75 22.69
N GLY A 606 -13.85 -45.95 21.62
CA GLY A 606 -14.69 -46.18 20.43
C GLY A 606 -14.20 -47.28 19.48
N TYR A 607 -12.96 -47.75 19.64
CA TYR A 607 -12.34 -48.71 18.71
C TYR A 607 -13.03 -50.08 18.68
N GLY A 608 -13.54 -50.56 19.84
CA GLY A 608 -14.32 -51.78 19.94
C GLY A 608 -14.29 -52.42 21.34
N ALA A 609 -14.72 -53.69 21.45
CA ALA A 609 -14.81 -54.35 22.76
C ALA A 609 -13.45 -54.61 23.45
N ASN A 610 -12.34 -54.54 22.70
CA ASN A 610 -10.98 -54.75 23.21
C ASN A 610 -10.21 -53.43 23.36
N SER A 611 -10.89 -52.35 23.73
CA SER A 611 -10.32 -51.03 23.98
C SER A 611 -10.90 -50.40 25.25
N GLY A 612 -10.44 -49.20 25.56
CA GLY A 612 -10.96 -48.36 26.62
C GLY A 612 -10.55 -46.91 26.42
N ASN A 613 -10.89 -46.04 27.37
CA ASN A 613 -10.32 -44.69 27.40
C ASN A 613 -8.78 -44.77 27.37
N LEU A 614 -8.23 -45.71 28.16
CA LEU A 614 -6.83 -46.11 28.12
C LEU A 614 -6.72 -47.58 27.71
N SER A 615 -5.74 -47.92 26.88
CA SER A 615 -5.46 -49.29 26.45
C SER A 615 -3.98 -49.61 26.61
N VAL A 616 -3.64 -50.59 27.45
CA VAL A 616 -2.25 -50.96 27.77
C VAL A 616 -1.92 -52.35 27.22
N ARG A 617 -0.87 -52.46 26.41
CA ARG A 617 -0.48 -53.71 25.72
C ARG A 617 1.03 -53.86 25.64
N ASN A 618 1.55 -55.00 26.11
CA ASN A 618 2.96 -55.38 26.01
C ASN A 618 3.94 -54.36 26.62
N THR A 619 3.53 -53.58 27.61
CA THR A 619 4.38 -52.59 28.27
C THR A 619 5.34 -53.24 29.26
N THR A 620 6.38 -52.51 29.64
CA THR A 620 7.20 -52.85 30.81
C THR A 620 6.34 -52.81 32.08
N ALA A 621 6.76 -53.54 33.11
CA ALA A 621 6.06 -53.51 34.39
C ALA A 621 6.05 -52.09 34.96
N ASP A 622 4.93 -51.74 35.59
CA ASP A 622 4.64 -50.45 36.22
C ASP A 622 4.54 -49.26 35.23
N VAL A 623 4.39 -49.54 33.94
CA VAL A 623 4.27 -48.55 32.86
C VAL A 623 2.97 -48.76 32.06
N PRO A 624 2.17 -47.70 31.83
CA PRO A 624 2.30 -46.33 32.37
C PRO A 624 1.98 -46.23 33.87
N VAL A 625 2.39 -45.11 34.47
CA VAL A 625 1.94 -44.70 35.81
C VAL A 625 0.66 -43.88 35.66
N ILE A 626 -0.42 -44.31 36.30
CA ILE A 626 -1.71 -43.62 36.27
C ILE A 626 -2.15 -43.38 37.71
N SER A 627 -2.23 -42.12 38.10
CA SER A 627 -2.56 -41.75 39.48
C SER A 627 -3.51 -40.57 39.57
N TYR A 628 -4.31 -40.55 40.65
CA TYR A 628 -5.25 -39.47 40.98
C TYR A 628 -6.13 -39.00 39.81
N SER A 629 -6.40 -39.90 38.86
CA SER A 629 -7.07 -39.60 37.61
C SER A 629 -8.51 -40.08 37.62
N GLU A 630 -9.36 -39.43 36.82
CA GLU A 630 -10.76 -39.78 36.63
C GLU A 630 -10.95 -40.37 35.25
N ILE A 631 -11.48 -41.58 35.18
CA ILE A 631 -11.61 -42.34 33.96
C ILE A 631 -13.06 -42.76 33.78
N SER A 632 -13.79 -42.07 32.91
CA SER A 632 -15.24 -42.20 32.87
C SER A 632 -15.84 -42.25 31.47
N HIS A 633 -17.09 -42.71 31.37
CA HIS A 633 -17.89 -42.67 30.14
C HIS A 633 -17.24 -43.36 28.92
N SER A 634 -16.44 -44.40 29.10
CA SER A 634 -15.88 -45.13 27.98
C SER A 634 -16.94 -45.95 27.23
N GLY A 635 -16.86 -45.98 25.89
CA GLY A 635 -17.63 -46.89 25.04
C GLY A 635 -17.26 -48.37 25.22
N ALA A 636 -16.15 -48.64 25.90
CA ALA A 636 -15.69 -49.97 26.26
C ALA A 636 -15.25 -50.00 27.74
N TYR A 637 -13.99 -50.33 28.04
CA TYR A 637 -13.47 -50.33 29.42
C TYR A 637 -12.94 -48.95 29.85
N GLY A 638 -12.91 -48.66 31.14
CA GLY A 638 -12.14 -47.51 31.63
C GLY A 638 -10.65 -47.63 31.25
N ILE A 639 -10.02 -48.74 31.69
CA ILE A 639 -8.68 -49.16 31.27
C ILE A 639 -8.74 -50.59 30.74
N TYR A 640 -8.38 -50.77 29.48
CA TYR A 640 -8.22 -52.10 28.88
C TYR A 640 -6.79 -52.62 29.05
N LEU A 641 -6.65 -53.79 29.69
CA LEU A 641 -5.40 -54.50 29.93
C LEU A 641 -5.27 -55.69 28.97
N GLY A 642 -4.45 -55.51 27.93
CA GLY A 642 -4.18 -56.55 26.93
C GLY A 642 -3.17 -57.60 27.37
N ASN A 643 -2.44 -58.17 26.41
CA ASN A 643 -1.36 -59.11 26.70
C ASN A 643 -0.20 -58.38 27.38
N ASN A 644 0.44 -59.02 28.36
CA ASN A 644 1.64 -58.52 29.04
C ASN A 644 1.54 -57.05 29.46
N SER A 645 0.46 -56.68 30.15
CA SER A 645 0.21 -55.31 30.64
C SER A 645 0.17 -55.30 32.17
N ASN A 646 0.94 -54.42 32.78
CA ASN A 646 0.96 -54.20 34.24
C ASN A 646 1.22 -52.71 34.56
N PRO A 647 0.27 -51.80 34.30
CA PRO A 647 0.43 -50.38 34.66
C PRO A 647 0.40 -50.20 36.18
N MET A 648 1.03 -49.14 36.68
CA MET A 648 0.89 -48.73 38.09
C MET A 648 -0.36 -47.87 38.26
N LEU A 649 -1.29 -48.28 39.11
CA LEU A 649 -2.54 -47.57 39.37
C LEU A 649 -2.64 -47.14 40.84
N THR A 650 -2.83 -45.85 41.09
CA THR A 650 -2.93 -45.29 42.46
C THR A 650 -4.07 -44.27 42.55
N ASP A 651 -5.02 -44.47 43.46
CA ASP A 651 -6.08 -43.48 43.80
C ASP A 651 -6.87 -42.91 42.60
N ASN A 652 -7.12 -43.76 41.59
CA ASN A 652 -7.94 -43.40 40.43
C ASN A 652 -9.43 -43.58 40.71
N THR A 653 -10.26 -42.77 40.06
CA THR A 653 -11.73 -42.84 40.13
C THR A 653 -12.31 -43.25 38.79
N PHE A 654 -13.39 -44.03 38.82
CA PHE A 654 -14.03 -44.57 37.63
C PHE A 654 -15.55 -44.36 37.66
N GLY A 655 -16.18 -44.25 36.50
CA GLY A 655 -17.63 -44.20 36.41
C GLY A 655 -18.19 -44.23 34.98
N GLY A 656 -19.31 -44.89 34.77
CA GLY A 656 -20.03 -44.85 33.49
C GLY A 656 -19.34 -45.57 32.31
N ASN A 657 -18.41 -46.48 32.57
CA ASN A 657 -17.71 -47.25 31.53
C ASN A 657 -18.53 -48.48 31.10
N ALA A 658 -18.76 -48.66 29.79
CA ALA A 658 -19.74 -49.62 29.27
C ALA A 658 -19.45 -51.10 29.56
N LEU A 659 -18.17 -51.50 29.56
CA LEU A 659 -17.73 -52.88 29.80
C LEU A 659 -17.11 -53.08 31.19
N GLY A 660 -17.06 -52.03 32.02
CA GLY A 660 -16.48 -52.01 33.35
C GLY A 660 -15.18 -51.21 33.44
N GLU A 661 -14.62 -51.14 34.64
CA GLU A 661 -13.47 -50.27 34.93
C GLU A 661 -12.17 -50.83 34.38
N THR A 662 -11.98 -52.15 34.53
CA THR A 662 -10.88 -52.94 33.97
C THR A 662 -11.41 -54.27 33.45
N ASN A 663 -10.71 -54.90 32.49
CA ASN A 663 -11.04 -56.23 31.96
C ASN A 663 -10.33 -57.39 32.71
N ARG A 664 -9.69 -57.10 33.85
CA ARG A 664 -9.03 -58.05 34.72
C ARG A 664 -9.38 -57.78 36.17
#